data_AF-A0A5C7M4Y0-F1
#
_entry.id   AF-A0A5C7M4Y0-F1
#
_cell.length_a   1.000
_cell.length_b   1.000
_cell.length_c   1.000
_cell.angle_alpha   90.00
_cell.angle_beta   90.00
_cell.angle_gamma   90.00
#
_symmetry.space_group_name_H-M   'P 1'
#
loop_
_entity.id
_entity.type
_entity.pdbx_description
1 polymer ?
#
loop_
_entity_poly.entity_id
_entity_poly.type
_entity_poly.pdbx_seq_one_letter_code
_entity_poly.pdbx_strand_id
1 'polypeptide(L)'
;MAAPALKIQYERPKLYPKQREAIFDPLDYQGNPARFSLIEASTKAGKAQPLDSFVYTPVGPKLMGDVRTGDIVLTPAGTAPVVGVYPQGERDIYRVTFSDGSSCEADGEHLWEVHYHRQKPVVVTTKDLMAWPKWKFSRAWVPAIEPAQFAECAVPLDPYLVGALIGDGALAGETIRFASDDAEIVDEIVRALPPDHVVVKEKNHDWRITVAGNAAQHREDKTHIAGSLTRLGLRCLSHEKSIPWVYRYNSVDVRRAVLQGILDTDGFVDKHGQPAIEQTSQRLAEDITALVQSLGGTVLTRYREVNGYRNADGDFVQCRPVWRQVIRFADASWCFRLPRKRSAVRPKAKTGNRIFESIVFSRRTQAQCIAIDDPRHLYLTDNFIPTHNTAGCTAWLFEQAIFGKRGENHQWIAPVYGQAKIAFRRIKRGIAANIRQSSSLADEPANASPFTFHKPNESELFIELFNGSTLWFKSAEKPDNLYGEDVHSAVLDEASRMREESWHAVRSTLTATRGKARMIGNVKGRANWFYKMARKAQQGSRGLSFHRITAFDAVAAGVLDMEEIEEARARLPENVFRELYMAEASEDDTNPFGYAHIEACILPVISDEPPVVIGVDLAKSSDWTVVVALDRSMRVCGFERWQAPWTETKARLASIIGRTPALVDSTGVGDPVVEDLQTVLPYVEGFKFSATSKQRLMELLVVEVQQHRIRFPDGHIKQELECFEYEVTRTGTRYTAPDGYHDDCVMALALAAMKYREKFPVLLHTATPAEIIRVSPWTGAHTFGD
;
A
#
# COMPACT_ATOMS: atom_id res chain seq x y z
N MET A 1 -55.54 11.74 3.28
CA MET A 1 -54.57 12.86 3.33
C MET A 1 -53.31 12.39 2.62
N ALA A 2 -52.86 13.09 1.58
CA ALA A 2 -51.59 12.77 0.93
C ALA A 2 -50.45 13.02 1.95
N ALA A 3 -49.54 12.06 2.10
CA ALA A 3 -48.35 12.25 2.94
C ALA A 3 -47.58 13.49 2.45
N PRO A 4 -47.08 14.36 3.36
CA PRO A 4 -46.37 15.56 2.96
C PRO A 4 -45.20 15.19 2.04
N ALA A 5 -45.07 15.91 0.92
CA ALA A 5 -44.02 15.67 -0.06
C ALA A 5 -42.64 15.94 0.57
N LEU A 6 -41.83 14.89 0.72
CA LEU A 6 -40.49 15.00 1.28
C LEU A 6 -39.58 15.72 0.28
N LYS A 7 -39.10 16.92 0.64
CA LYS A 7 -38.19 17.69 -0.23
C LYS A 7 -36.75 17.27 0.02
N ILE A 8 -36.12 16.64 -0.96
CA ILE A 8 -34.73 16.17 -0.89
C ILE A 8 -33.83 17.14 -1.64
N GLN A 9 -32.77 17.62 -0.98
CA GLN A 9 -31.69 18.36 -1.63
C GLN A 9 -30.42 17.51 -1.58
N TYR A 10 -29.94 17.09 -2.75
CA TYR A 10 -28.72 16.27 -2.89
C TYR A 10 -27.64 17.08 -3.62
N GLU A 11 -26.46 17.16 -3.03
CA GLU A 11 -25.28 17.84 -3.61
C GLU A 11 -24.31 16.74 -4.09
N ARG A 12 -24.09 16.64 -5.41
CA ARG A 12 -23.15 15.68 -6.00
C ARG A 12 -21.71 15.99 -5.53
N PRO A 13 -20.85 14.97 -5.36
CA PRO A 13 -19.43 15.20 -5.06
C PRO A 13 -18.75 15.95 -6.22
N LYS A 14 -17.75 16.77 -5.88
CA LYS A 14 -16.97 17.50 -6.89
C LYS A 14 -16.10 16.52 -7.68
N LEU A 15 -16.35 16.42 -8.99
CA LEU A 15 -15.57 15.66 -9.96
C LEU A 15 -15.11 16.61 -11.07
N TYR A 16 -13.96 16.36 -11.69
CA TYR A 16 -13.54 17.12 -12.87
C TYR A 16 -14.41 16.77 -14.09
N PRO A 17 -14.50 17.64 -15.11
CA PRO A 17 -15.54 17.56 -16.15
C PRO A 17 -15.71 16.20 -16.81
N LYS A 18 -14.61 15.57 -17.25
CA LYS A 18 -14.66 14.26 -17.93
C LYS A 18 -15.14 13.13 -17.02
N GLN A 19 -14.79 13.15 -15.74
CA GLN A 19 -15.34 12.20 -14.74
C GLN A 19 -16.82 12.42 -14.49
N ARG A 20 -17.23 13.69 -14.38
CA ARG A 20 -18.65 14.04 -14.20
C ARG A 20 -19.47 13.59 -15.39
N GLU A 21 -18.99 13.85 -16.61
CA GLU A 21 -19.63 13.41 -17.85
C GLU A 21 -19.72 11.89 -17.90
N ALA A 22 -18.61 11.18 -17.69
CA ALA A 22 -18.58 9.72 -17.75
C ALA A 22 -19.53 9.05 -16.75
N ILE A 23 -19.64 9.60 -15.53
CA ILE A 23 -20.38 8.99 -14.42
C ILE A 23 -21.81 9.49 -14.36
N PHE A 24 -22.06 10.80 -14.37
CA PHE A 24 -23.39 11.35 -14.14
C PHE A 24 -24.14 11.66 -15.42
N ASP A 25 -23.44 12.25 -16.39
CA ASP A 25 -24.07 12.88 -17.54
C ASP A 25 -23.58 12.29 -18.90
N PRO A 26 -23.50 10.95 -19.08
CA PRO A 26 -22.90 10.38 -20.28
C PRO A 26 -23.84 10.46 -21.49
N LEU A 27 -23.28 10.72 -22.66
CA LEU A 27 -24.00 10.79 -23.93
C LEU A 27 -23.52 9.68 -24.89
N ASP A 28 -24.44 9.11 -25.66
CA ASP A 28 -24.11 8.22 -26.76
C ASP A 28 -23.63 9.01 -27.99
N TYR A 29 -23.21 8.30 -29.03
CA TYR A 29 -22.66 8.92 -30.24
C TYR A 29 -23.62 9.87 -30.98
N GLN A 30 -24.92 9.82 -30.70
CA GLN A 30 -25.94 10.70 -31.26
C GLN A 30 -26.22 11.91 -30.37
N GLY A 31 -25.53 12.05 -29.23
CA GLY A 31 -25.75 13.11 -28.24
C GLY A 31 -26.94 12.84 -27.32
N ASN A 32 -27.50 11.63 -27.31
CA ASN A 32 -28.59 11.27 -26.39
C ASN A 32 -28.03 10.71 -25.07
N PRO A 33 -28.74 10.84 -23.94
CA PRO A 33 -28.31 10.22 -22.68
C PRO A 33 -28.03 8.72 -22.82
N ALA A 34 -26.79 8.32 -22.57
CA ALA A 34 -26.37 6.94 -22.68
C ALA A 34 -26.91 6.11 -21.51
N ARG A 35 -27.42 4.94 -21.86
CA ARG A 35 -27.94 3.98 -20.89
C ARG A 35 -26.80 3.27 -20.16
N PHE A 36 -25.75 2.93 -20.88
CA PHE A 36 -24.55 2.26 -20.36
C PHE A 36 -23.32 3.14 -20.64
N SER A 37 -22.51 3.38 -19.61
CA SER A 37 -21.25 4.12 -19.75
C SER A 37 -20.09 3.19 -19.43
N LEU A 38 -19.20 3.01 -20.39
CA LEU A 38 -17.94 2.29 -20.24
C LEU A 38 -16.84 3.30 -19.94
N ILE A 39 -16.21 3.15 -18.78
CA ILE A 39 -15.22 4.06 -18.25
C ILE A 39 -13.90 3.30 -18.13
N GLU A 40 -13.03 3.48 -19.12
CA GLU A 40 -11.65 3.05 -19.04
C GLU A 40 -10.87 4.13 -18.30
N ALA A 41 -10.37 3.82 -17.11
CA ALA A 41 -9.60 4.75 -16.31
C ALA A 41 -8.21 4.19 -16.03
N SER A 42 -7.19 5.05 -16.07
CA SER A 42 -5.85 4.70 -15.57
C SER A 42 -5.92 4.31 -14.09
N THR A 43 -5.02 3.40 -13.66
CA THR A 43 -4.88 3.00 -12.25
C THR A 43 -4.82 4.24 -11.37
N LYS A 44 -5.87 4.42 -10.53
CA LYS A 44 -6.07 5.46 -9.50
C LYS A 44 -4.78 6.15 -9.06
N ALA A 45 -4.29 7.11 -9.84
CA ALA A 45 -2.96 7.70 -9.69
C ALA A 45 -2.86 8.74 -8.55
N GLY A 46 -3.75 8.68 -7.55
CA GLY A 46 -4.17 9.84 -6.75
C GLY A 46 -3.93 9.83 -5.25
N LYS A 47 -3.17 8.87 -4.70
CA LYS A 47 -3.32 8.51 -3.27
C LYS A 47 -2.07 7.87 -2.67
N ALA A 48 -0.96 7.86 -3.37
CA ALA A 48 0.19 7.08 -2.94
C ALA A 48 0.98 7.83 -1.87
N GLN A 49 1.52 7.07 -0.93
CA GLN A 49 2.60 7.50 -0.05
C GLN A 49 3.80 6.58 -0.27
N PRO A 50 5.04 7.05 -0.05
CA PRO A 50 6.20 6.19 -0.19
C PRO A 50 6.12 5.00 0.78
N LEU A 51 6.74 3.87 0.42
CA LEU A 51 6.64 2.64 1.21
C LEU A 51 7.19 2.78 2.64
N ASP A 52 8.06 3.76 2.88
CA ASP A 52 8.67 4.07 4.18
C ASP A 52 7.90 5.13 4.99
N SER A 53 6.79 5.67 4.50
CA SER A 53 5.88 6.51 5.29
C SER A 53 5.24 5.72 6.43
N PHE A 54 5.02 6.35 7.57
CA PHE A 54 4.31 5.71 8.66
C PHE A 54 2.79 5.74 8.46
N VAL A 55 2.15 4.63 8.81
CA VAL A 55 0.70 4.51 9.02
C VAL A 55 0.50 4.07 10.46
N TYR A 56 -0.22 4.85 11.25
CA TYR A 56 -0.42 4.53 12.66
C TYR A 56 -1.47 3.44 12.85
N THR A 57 -1.17 2.45 13.68
CA THR A 57 -2.08 1.37 14.12
C THR A 57 -2.31 1.47 15.63
N PRO A 58 -3.31 0.77 16.19
CA PRO A 58 -3.51 0.75 17.65
C PRO A 58 -2.29 0.29 18.45
N VAL A 59 -1.36 -0.47 17.86
CA VAL A 59 -0.16 -0.98 18.55
C VAL A 59 1.11 -0.17 18.26
N GLY A 60 1.02 0.89 17.45
CA GLY A 60 2.15 1.74 17.06
C GLY A 60 2.20 2.00 15.54
N PRO A 61 3.20 2.76 15.06
CA PRO A 61 3.40 2.98 13.64
C PRO A 61 3.81 1.70 12.92
N LYS A 62 3.35 1.57 11.69
CA LYS A 62 3.71 0.55 10.73
C LYS A 62 4.14 1.24 9.44
N LEU A 63 5.12 0.71 8.71
CA LEU A 63 5.51 1.28 7.42
C LEU A 63 4.41 1.04 6.39
N MET A 64 4.19 1.99 5.49
CA MET A 64 3.19 1.91 4.42
C MET A 64 3.37 0.62 3.60
N GLY A 65 4.61 0.24 3.28
CA GLY A 65 4.93 -0.99 2.55
C GLY A 65 4.63 -2.29 3.31
N ASP A 66 4.49 -2.22 4.63
CA ASP A 66 4.15 -3.36 5.49
C ASP A 66 2.64 -3.47 5.75
N VAL A 67 1.86 -2.45 5.40
CA VAL A 67 0.41 -2.48 5.56
C VAL A 67 -0.19 -3.59 4.70
N ARG A 68 -1.11 -4.35 5.28
CA ARG A 68 -1.85 -5.46 4.67
C ARG A 68 -3.35 -5.25 4.86
N THR A 69 -4.15 -5.77 3.94
CA THR A 69 -5.60 -5.84 4.13
C THR A 69 -5.92 -6.60 5.42
N GLY A 70 -6.78 -6.04 6.26
CA GLY A 70 -7.14 -6.55 7.58
C GLY A 70 -6.46 -5.83 8.74
N ASP A 71 -5.35 -5.11 8.51
CA ASP A 71 -4.71 -4.29 9.55
C ASP A 71 -5.69 -3.22 10.08
N ILE A 72 -5.62 -2.89 11.37
CA ILE A 72 -6.36 -1.76 11.93
C ILE A 72 -5.46 -0.53 11.94
N VAL A 73 -5.93 0.59 11.39
CA VAL A 73 -5.22 1.87 11.38
C VAL A 73 -5.97 2.93 12.17
N LEU A 74 -5.25 3.93 12.67
CA LEU A 74 -5.82 5.07 13.36
C LEU A 74 -6.42 6.06 12.36
N THR A 75 -7.54 6.65 12.73
CA THR A 75 -8.25 7.69 11.98
C THR A 75 -8.36 8.95 12.85
N PRO A 76 -8.77 10.11 12.30
CA PRO A 76 -8.88 11.35 13.08
C PRO A 76 -9.81 11.30 14.29
N ALA A 77 -10.71 10.32 14.37
CA ALA A 77 -11.70 10.17 15.44
C ALA A 77 -11.78 8.74 15.99
N GLY A 78 -10.80 7.87 15.71
CA GLY A 78 -10.85 6.48 16.14
C GLY A 78 -9.96 5.54 15.34
N THR A 79 -10.52 4.41 14.93
CA THR A 79 -9.79 3.35 14.20
C THR A 79 -10.63 2.78 13.06
N ALA A 80 -9.97 2.25 12.03
CA ALA A 80 -10.62 1.63 10.88
C ALA A 80 -9.77 0.49 10.32
N PRO A 81 -10.39 -0.61 9.84
CA PRO A 81 -9.66 -1.66 9.15
C PRO A 81 -9.23 -1.21 7.75
N VAL A 82 -8.04 -1.64 7.33
CA VAL A 82 -7.54 -1.57 5.96
C VAL A 82 -8.28 -2.62 5.15
N VAL A 83 -8.95 -2.19 4.10
CA VAL A 83 -9.76 -3.02 3.22
C VAL A 83 -9.12 -3.26 1.86
N GLY A 84 -8.06 -2.53 1.52
CA GLY A 84 -7.33 -2.71 0.28
C GLY A 84 -5.94 -2.09 0.33
N VAL A 85 -5.00 -2.71 -0.37
CA VAL A 85 -3.63 -2.26 -0.52
C VAL A 85 -3.28 -2.31 -2.01
N TYR A 86 -2.78 -1.21 -2.57
CA TYR A 86 -2.56 -1.08 -4.01
C TYR A 86 -1.19 -0.46 -4.28
N PRO A 87 -0.19 -1.26 -4.66
CA PRO A 87 1.10 -0.75 -5.11
C PRO A 87 0.93 0.24 -6.27
N GLN A 88 1.71 1.32 -6.27
CA GLN A 88 1.61 2.40 -7.26
C GLN A 88 2.89 2.58 -8.10
N GLY A 89 3.90 1.72 -7.88
CA GLY A 89 5.21 1.83 -8.53
C GLY A 89 6.00 3.02 -8.02
N GLU A 90 7.03 3.44 -8.77
CA GLU A 90 7.76 4.67 -8.46
C GLU A 90 6.92 5.90 -8.74
N ARG A 91 6.90 6.83 -7.78
CA ARG A 91 6.21 8.11 -7.87
C ARG A 91 7.13 9.23 -7.42
N ASP A 92 6.90 10.42 -7.95
CA ASP A 92 7.47 11.65 -7.42
C ASP A 92 6.74 12.00 -6.12
N ILE A 93 7.51 12.10 -5.05
CA ILE A 93 7.03 12.30 -3.70
C ILE A 93 7.38 13.71 -3.27
N TYR A 94 6.37 14.41 -2.77
CA TYR A 94 6.47 15.76 -2.26
C TYR A 94 6.38 15.73 -0.73
N ARG A 95 7.25 16.52 -0.10
CA ARG A 95 7.18 16.80 1.33
C ARG A 95 6.22 17.95 1.56
N VAL A 96 5.13 17.66 2.26
CA VAL A 96 4.13 18.62 2.68
C VAL A 96 4.43 19.03 4.12
N THR A 97 4.76 20.30 4.34
CA THR A 97 5.10 20.86 5.66
C THR A 97 3.99 21.78 6.15
N PHE A 98 3.71 21.74 7.44
CA PHE A 98 2.69 22.53 8.11
C PHE A 98 3.30 23.52 9.10
N SER A 99 2.51 24.53 9.50
CA SER A 99 2.90 25.66 10.37
C SER A 99 3.42 25.30 11.77
N ASP A 100 3.27 24.05 12.19
CA ASP A 100 3.83 23.51 13.44
C ASP A 100 5.15 22.74 13.21
N GLY A 101 5.71 22.82 11.99
CA GLY A 101 6.90 22.08 11.58
C GLY A 101 6.65 20.60 11.28
N SER A 102 5.43 20.08 11.50
CA SER A 102 5.10 18.72 11.09
C SER A 102 5.17 18.61 9.57
N SER A 103 5.58 17.43 9.08
CA SER A 103 5.56 17.13 7.66
C SER A 103 5.21 15.69 7.38
N CYS A 104 4.75 15.42 6.17
CA CYS A 104 4.53 14.08 5.64
C CYS A 104 4.89 14.06 4.17
N GLU A 105 4.97 12.85 3.61
CA GLU A 105 5.31 12.63 2.22
C GLU A 105 4.13 11.99 1.48
N ALA A 106 3.89 12.49 0.27
CA ALA A 106 2.78 12.04 -0.56
C ALA A 106 3.06 12.31 -2.04
N ASP A 107 2.43 11.54 -2.94
CA ASP A 107 2.49 11.84 -4.36
C ASP A 107 1.77 13.16 -4.71
N GLY A 108 2.05 13.69 -5.90
CA GLY A 108 1.46 14.95 -6.38
C GLY A 108 -0.07 14.90 -6.46
N GLU A 109 -0.64 13.73 -6.61
CA GLU A 109 -2.07 13.56 -6.80
C GLU A 109 -2.81 13.22 -5.49
N HIS A 110 -2.09 13.11 -4.37
CA HIS A 110 -2.61 12.73 -3.07
C HIS A 110 -3.71 13.66 -2.60
N LEU A 111 -4.83 13.10 -2.12
CA LEU A 111 -6.01 13.87 -1.73
C LEU A 111 -5.95 14.35 -0.28
N TRP A 112 -6.20 15.63 -0.09
CA TRP A 112 -6.25 16.31 1.20
C TRP A 112 -7.66 16.81 1.48
N GLU A 113 -8.25 16.49 2.64
CA GLU A 113 -9.38 17.28 3.17
C GLU A 113 -8.81 18.61 3.67
N VAL A 114 -9.22 19.71 3.06
CA VAL A 114 -8.69 21.04 3.33
C VAL A 114 -9.80 21.96 3.79
N HIS A 115 -9.56 22.60 4.92
CA HIS A 115 -10.41 23.62 5.49
C HIS A 115 -9.82 24.99 5.16
N TYR A 116 -10.67 25.92 4.73
CA TYR A 116 -10.27 27.29 4.44
C TYR A 116 -11.43 28.24 4.80
N HIS A 117 -11.17 29.22 5.66
CA HIS A 117 -12.17 30.17 6.15
C HIS A 117 -13.38 29.46 6.84
N ARG A 118 -14.55 30.10 6.92
CA ARG A 118 -15.82 29.51 7.41
C ARG A 118 -16.55 28.65 6.36
N GLN A 119 -15.87 28.23 5.29
CA GLN A 119 -16.50 27.46 4.21
C GLN A 119 -16.53 25.97 4.56
N LYS A 120 -17.35 25.20 3.81
CA LYS A 120 -17.33 23.73 3.89
C LYS A 120 -15.93 23.21 3.52
N PRO A 121 -15.45 22.13 4.15
CA PRO A 121 -14.20 21.48 3.76
C PRO A 121 -14.24 21.08 2.28
N VAL A 122 -13.09 21.19 1.60
CA VAL A 122 -12.91 20.78 0.20
C VAL A 122 -11.84 19.70 0.11
N VAL A 123 -11.97 18.78 -0.84
CA VAL A 123 -10.92 17.79 -1.12
C VAL A 123 -10.13 18.23 -2.35
N VAL A 124 -8.80 18.28 -2.25
CA VAL A 124 -7.88 18.75 -3.30
C VAL A 124 -6.61 17.90 -3.36
N THR A 125 -5.93 17.85 -4.51
CA THR A 125 -4.65 17.12 -4.63
C THR A 125 -3.46 17.91 -4.07
N THR A 126 -2.31 17.24 -3.84
CA THR A 126 -1.05 17.92 -3.48
C THR A 126 -0.66 18.96 -4.54
N LYS A 127 -0.81 18.66 -5.82
CA LYS A 127 -0.55 19.60 -6.93
C LYS A 127 -1.54 20.74 -7.00
N ASP A 128 -2.83 20.49 -6.78
CA ASP A 128 -3.83 21.56 -6.69
C ASP A 128 -3.42 22.57 -5.60
N LEU A 129 -2.94 22.07 -4.45
CA LEU A 129 -2.45 22.92 -3.36
C LEU A 129 -1.19 23.70 -3.75
N MET A 130 -0.26 23.10 -4.51
CA MET A 130 0.91 23.82 -5.05
C MET A 130 0.51 24.94 -6.01
N ALA A 131 -0.55 24.72 -6.80
CA ALA A 131 -1.08 25.72 -7.74
C ALA A 131 -1.91 26.83 -7.05
N TRP A 132 -2.26 26.69 -5.77
CA TRP A 132 -3.04 27.71 -5.09
C TRP A 132 -2.24 29.00 -4.88
N PRO A 133 -2.88 30.18 -5.03
CA PRO A 133 -2.26 31.43 -4.67
C PRO A 133 -1.76 31.41 -3.22
N LYS A 134 -0.56 31.95 -2.97
CA LYS A 134 0.08 31.94 -1.64
C LYS A 134 -0.85 32.43 -0.51
N TRP A 135 -1.67 33.45 -0.78
CA TRP A 135 -2.62 34.00 0.20
C TRP A 135 -3.73 33.01 0.61
N LYS A 136 -4.11 32.09 -0.28
CA LYS A 136 -5.11 31.04 -0.03
C LYS A 136 -4.46 29.84 0.62
N PHE A 137 -3.32 29.40 0.08
CA PHE A 137 -2.54 28.26 0.58
C PHE A 137 -2.12 28.45 2.05
N SER A 138 -1.51 29.59 2.39
CA SER A 138 -1.03 29.92 3.75
C SER A 138 -2.11 30.11 4.82
N ARG A 139 -3.37 29.90 4.47
CA ARG A 139 -4.53 30.00 5.37
C ARG A 139 -5.40 28.75 5.34
N ALA A 140 -5.01 27.74 4.57
CA ALA A 140 -5.68 26.46 4.50
C ALA A 140 -5.09 25.51 5.54
N TRP A 141 -5.91 24.66 6.15
CA TRP A 141 -5.47 23.70 7.15
C TRP A 141 -6.09 22.32 6.96
N VAL A 142 -5.41 21.29 7.46
CA VAL A 142 -5.95 19.93 7.57
C VAL A 142 -6.82 19.79 8.83
N PRO A 143 -7.78 18.85 8.88
CA PRO A 143 -8.62 18.65 10.04
C PRO A 143 -7.80 18.40 11.30
N ALA A 144 -8.26 18.96 12.43
CA ALA A 144 -7.75 18.54 13.73
C ALA A 144 -8.13 17.07 13.97
N ILE A 145 -7.29 16.39 14.76
CA ILE A 145 -7.53 15.02 15.19
C ILE A 145 -7.92 15.00 16.67
N GLU A 146 -8.74 14.04 17.05
CA GLU A 146 -8.87 13.65 18.45
C GLU A 146 -7.59 12.93 18.93
N PRO A 147 -7.34 12.82 20.25
CA PRO A 147 -6.23 12.04 20.76
C PRO A 147 -6.22 10.63 20.14
N ALA A 148 -5.09 10.27 19.51
CA ALA A 148 -4.93 9.02 18.78
C ALA A 148 -5.17 7.81 19.69
N GLN A 149 -6.05 6.89 19.32
CA GLN A 149 -6.52 5.80 20.18
C GLN A 149 -5.61 4.56 20.08
N PHE A 150 -4.44 4.60 20.72
CA PHE A 150 -3.59 3.42 20.88
C PHE A 150 -4.16 2.45 21.91
N ALA A 151 -3.87 1.16 21.74
CA ALA A 151 -4.19 0.12 22.69
C ALA A 151 -3.43 0.34 24.00
N GLU A 152 -4.15 0.22 25.11
CA GLU A 152 -3.55 0.30 26.43
C GLU A 152 -2.66 -0.92 26.69
N CYS A 153 -1.46 -0.67 27.23
CA CYS A 153 -0.56 -1.74 27.67
C CYS A 153 0.06 -1.41 29.03
N ALA A 154 0.35 -2.47 29.80
CA ALA A 154 0.96 -2.33 31.11
C ALA A 154 2.35 -1.70 31.01
N VAL A 155 2.63 -0.75 31.91
CA VAL A 155 3.90 -0.02 31.96
C VAL A 155 4.70 -0.41 33.21
N PRO A 156 6.04 -0.44 33.13
CA PRO A 156 6.89 -0.89 34.23
C PRO A 156 7.06 0.13 35.36
N LEU A 157 6.68 1.39 35.14
CA LEU A 157 6.69 2.48 36.12
C LEU A 157 5.47 3.36 35.89
N ASP A 158 5.07 4.10 36.93
CA ASP A 158 4.00 5.07 36.81
C ASP A 158 4.34 6.11 35.70
N PRO A 159 3.40 6.39 34.76
CA PRO A 159 3.65 7.30 33.65
C PRO A 159 4.05 8.72 34.08
N TYR A 160 3.47 9.25 35.17
CA TYR A 160 3.82 10.57 35.67
C TYR A 160 5.22 10.57 36.27
N LEU A 161 5.57 9.54 37.06
CA LEU A 161 6.91 9.36 37.61
C LEU A 161 7.96 9.34 36.50
N VAL A 162 7.70 8.60 35.42
CA VAL A 162 8.60 8.54 34.26
C VAL A 162 8.75 9.92 33.62
N GLY A 163 7.65 10.65 33.43
CA GLY A 163 7.68 12.01 32.89
C GLY A 163 8.51 12.96 33.77
N ALA A 164 8.29 12.95 35.08
CA ALA A 164 9.00 13.80 36.03
C ALA A 164 10.51 13.51 36.06
N LEU A 165 10.88 12.22 36.04
CA LEU A 165 12.29 11.79 35.99
C LEU A 165 12.96 12.14 34.66
N ILE A 166 12.23 12.07 33.55
CA ILE A 166 12.73 12.52 32.24
C ILE A 166 12.96 14.04 32.28
N GLY A 167 12.02 14.82 32.82
CA GLY A 167 12.17 16.27 32.92
C GLY A 167 13.37 16.68 33.77
N ASP A 168 13.36 16.34 35.06
CA ASP A 168 14.30 16.93 36.04
C ASP A 168 15.09 15.89 36.87
N GLY A 169 15.10 14.63 36.41
CA GLY A 169 15.85 13.56 37.06
C GLY A 169 17.32 13.50 36.63
N ALA A 170 18.21 13.25 37.59
CA ALA A 170 19.59 12.81 37.36
C ALA A 170 19.63 11.27 37.38
N LEU A 171 19.68 10.66 36.19
CA LEU A 171 19.42 9.22 36.00
C LEU A 171 20.66 8.37 35.71
N ALA A 172 21.82 8.99 35.41
CA ALA A 172 23.05 8.27 35.05
C ALA A 172 23.81 7.69 36.25
N GLY A 173 23.81 8.37 37.40
CA GLY A 173 24.54 7.94 38.60
C GLY A 173 23.91 6.74 39.29
N GLU A 174 24.64 6.00 40.14
CA GLU A 174 24.11 4.81 40.85
C GLU A 174 22.81 5.07 41.60
N THR A 175 22.66 6.29 42.10
CA THR A 175 21.48 6.77 42.80
C THR A 175 20.59 7.60 41.87
N ILE A 176 19.29 7.34 41.87
CA ILE A 176 18.31 8.17 41.16
C ILE A 176 17.99 9.39 42.01
N ARG A 177 18.18 10.57 41.43
CA ARG A 177 17.89 11.85 42.07
C ARG A 177 17.02 12.73 41.18
N PHE A 178 16.36 13.71 41.77
CA PHE A 178 15.71 14.82 41.08
C PHE A 178 15.87 16.09 41.93
N ALA A 179 15.87 17.26 41.30
CA ALA A 179 15.92 18.53 42.01
C ALA A 179 14.51 19.14 42.06
N SER A 180 14.06 19.65 43.21
CA SER A 180 12.84 20.45 43.29
C SER A 180 12.72 21.20 44.61
N ASP A 181 12.30 22.46 44.52
CA ASP A 181 11.79 23.26 45.65
C ASP A 181 10.27 23.26 45.77
N ASP A 182 9.57 22.67 44.79
CA ASP A 182 8.12 22.68 44.74
C ASP A 182 7.58 21.45 45.49
N ALA A 183 6.99 21.69 46.66
CA ALA A 183 6.40 20.62 47.48
C ALA A 183 5.31 19.85 46.73
N GLU A 184 4.56 20.50 45.81
CA GLU A 184 3.51 19.81 45.04
C GLU A 184 4.12 18.79 44.06
N ILE A 185 5.28 19.09 43.47
CA ILE A 185 6.01 18.16 42.59
C ILE A 185 6.52 16.96 43.40
N VAL A 186 7.10 17.22 44.57
CA VAL A 186 7.60 16.15 45.46
C VAL A 186 6.44 15.24 45.87
N ASP A 187 5.30 15.80 46.26
CA ASP A 187 4.11 15.04 46.65
C ASP A 187 3.58 14.16 45.51
N GLU A 188 3.51 14.68 44.28
CA GLU A 188 3.09 13.90 43.11
C GLU A 188 4.08 12.78 42.78
N ILE A 189 5.38 13.02 42.91
CA ILE A 189 6.40 11.98 42.77
C ILE A 189 6.20 10.90 43.84
N VAL A 190 6.02 11.27 45.11
CA VAL A 190 5.76 10.32 46.21
C VAL A 190 4.51 9.48 45.95
N ARG A 191 3.42 10.08 45.46
CA ARG A 191 2.19 9.34 45.10
C ARG A 191 2.40 8.35 43.97
N ALA A 192 3.32 8.65 43.06
CA ALA A 192 3.63 7.83 41.89
C ALA A 192 4.72 6.77 42.16
N LEU A 193 5.34 6.77 43.35
CA LEU A 193 6.36 5.78 43.72
C LEU A 193 5.71 4.40 44.01
N PRO A 194 6.42 3.30 43.70
CA PRO A 194 6.04 1.99 44.20
C PRO A 194 6.04 1.96 45.75
N PRO A 195 5.23 1.11 46.39
CA PRO A 195 5.00 1.12 47.84
C PRO A 195 6.26 0.97 48.73
N ASP A 196 7.31 0.35 48.18
CA ASP A 196 8.58 0.09 48.84
C ASP A 196 9.61 1.21 48.64
N HIS A 197 9.27 2.28 47.93
CA HIS A 197 10.18 3.40 47.64
C HIS A 197 9.76 4.67 48.40
N VAL A 198 10.75 5.46 48.78
CA VAL A 198 10.61 6.76 49.44
C VAL A 198 11.55 7.78 48.83
N VAL A 199 11.19 9.06 48.96
CA VAL A 199 12.09 10.18 48.67
C VAL A 199 12.79 10.63 49.96
N VAL A 200 14.07 10.92 49.88
CA VAL A 200 14.88 11.46 50.98
C VAL A 200 15.49 12.77 50.50
N LYS A 201 15.23 13.86 51.23
CA LYS A 201 15.82 15.16 50.94
C LYS A 201 17.34 15.11 51.19
N GLU A 202 18.13 15.51 50.20
CA GLU A 202 19.56 15.72 50.34
C GLU A 202 19.84 17.21 50.60
N LYS A 203 21.01 17.73 50.21
CA LYS A 203 21.36 19.13 50.39
C LYS A 203 20.65 19.99 49.34
N ASN A 204 20.36 21.25 49.69
CA ASN A 204 19.73 22.24 48.82
C ASN A 204 18.36 21.76 48.28
N HIS A 205 18.26 21.66 46.96
CA HIS A 205 17.05 21.34 46.21
C HIS A 205 17.02 19.86 45.80
N ASP A 206 18.04 19.07 46.14
CA ASP A 206 18.20 17.71 45.65
C ASP A 206 17.43 16.70 46.51
N TRP A 207 16.77 15.76 45.84
CA TRP A 207 16.05 14.64 46.42
C TRP A 207 16.57 13.33 45.86
N ARG A 208 16.69 12.33 46.71
CA ARG A 208 17.07 10.97 46.34
C ARG A 208 15.90 10.02 46.47
N ILE A 209 15.69 9.17 45.47
CA ILE A 209 14.75 8.06 45.54
C ILE A 209 15.49 6.82 46.06
N THR A 210 14.95 6.16 47.09
CA THR A 210 15.54 4.97 47.71
C THR A 210 14.47 4.01 48.21
N VAL A 211 14.86 2.78 48.55
CA VAL A 211 13.96 1.76 49.10
C VAL A 211 13.81 1.97 50.61
N ALA A 212 12.59 1.83 51.13
CA ALA A 212 12.30 2.01 52.55
C ALA A 212 12.82 0.84 53.42
N GLY A 213 13.57 1.17 54.48
CA GLY A 213 13.92 0.23 55.57
C GLY A 213 14.83 -0.96 55.19
N ASN A 214 14.75 -2.06 55.96
CA ASN A 214 15.53 -3.29 55.78
C ASN A 214 15.18 -4.10 54.51
N ALA A 215 14.27 -3.60 53.65
CA ALA A 215 13.92 -4.22 52.37
C ALA A 215 15.10 -4.30 51.38
N ALA A 216 16.22 -3.62 51.66
CA ALA A 216 17.48 -3.73 50.92
C ALA A 216 18.10 -5.15 50.91
N GLN A 217 17.65 -6.06 51.79
CA GLN A 217 18.21 -7.43 51.92
C GLN A 217 17.60 -8.48 50.97
N HIS A 218 16.46 -8.22 50.32
CA HIS A 218 15.85 -9.15 49.35
C HIS A 218 16.10 -8.70 47.90
N ARG A 219 17.32 -8.96 47.42
CA ARG A 219 17.80 -8.67 46.06
C ARG A 219 17.31 -9.71 45.05
N GLU A 220 16.15 -9.51 44.44
CA GLU A 220 15.82 -10.15 43.15
C GLU A 220 15.12 -9.15 42.21
N ASP A 221 15.93 -8.35 41.51
CA ASP A 221 15.84 -7.76 40.15
C ASP A 221 14.53 -7.32 39.44
N LYS A 222 13.34 -7.51 40.01
CA LYS A 222 12.08 -7.20 39.29
C LYS A 222 11.37 -5.91 39.72
N THR A 223 11.64 -5.34 40.88
CA THR A 223 10.88 -4.19 41.43
C THR A 223 11.69 -2.93 41.76
N HIS A 224 12.99 -2.86 41.44
CA HIS A 224 13.76 -1.62 41.68
C HIS A 224 13.58 -0.61 40.54
N ILE A 225 13.23 0.65 40.87
CA ILE A 225 13.08 1.74 39.88
C ILE A 225 14.29 1.85 38.97
N ALA A 226 15.51 1.73 39.50
CA ALA A 226 16.72 1.80 38.66
C ALA A 226 16.77 0.67 37.62
N GLY A 227 16.33 -0.55 37.98
CA GLY A 227 16.25 -1.67 37.04
C GLY A 227 15.22 -1.43 35.93
N SER A 228 14.06 -0.86 36.28
CA SER A 228 13.07 -0.44 35.29
C SER A 228 13.59 0.68 34.38
N LEU A 229 14.28 1.68 34.93
CA LEU A 229 14.92 2.74 34.14
C LEU A 229 16.00 2.19 33.20
N THR A 230 16.78 1.20 33.63
CA THR A 230 17.75 0.50 32.77
C THR A 230 17.04 -0.19 31.60
N ARG A 231 15.99 -0.97 31.87
CA ARG A 231 15.20 -1.65 30.82
C ARG A 231 14.52 -0.68 29.86
N LEU A 232 14.15 0.50 30.34
CA LEU A 232 13.57 1.58 29.53
C LEU A 232 14.62 2.41 28.77
N GLY A 233 15.92 2.16 28.98
CA GLY A 233 17.01 2.93 28.36
C GLY A 233 17.15 4.36 28.90
N LEU A 234 16.65 4.64 30.10
CA LEU A 234 16.64 5.97 30.72
C LEU A 234 17.84 6.24 31.63
N ARG A 235 18.72 5.26 31.83
CA ARG A 235 20.01 5.39 32.54
C ARG A 235 21.05 6.13 31.67
N CYS A 236 20.79 7.41 31.44
CA CYS A 236 21.52 8.22 30.48
C CYS A 236 21.72 9.66 30.99
N LEU A 237 22.55 10.43 30.29
CA LEU A 237 22.75 11.85 30.58
C LEU A 237 21.57 12.68 30.07
N SER A 238 21.39 13.90 30.59
CA SER A 238 20.23 14.74 30.28
C SER A 238 20.01 15.00 28.79
N HIS A 239 21.09 15.09 28.00
CA HIS A 239 21.01 15.34 26.55
C HIS A 239 20.70 14.07 25.72
N GLU A 240 20.74 12.89 26.34
CA GLU A 240 20.47 11.59 25.71
C GLU A 240 19.06 11.06 26.03
N LYS A 241 18.35 11.72 26.95
CA LYS A 241 17.00 11.34 27.38
C LYS A 241 16.04 11.26 26.20
N SER A 242 15.08 10.34 26.31
CA SER A 242 14.04 10.09 25.31
C SER A 242 12.80 9.51 25.98
N ILE A 243 11.66 9.52 25.30
CA ILE A 243 10.42 8.92 25.82
C ILE A 243 10.37 7.46 25.35
N PRO A 244 10.34 6.47 26.26
CA PRO A 244 10.35 5.07 25.85
C PRO A 244 9.10 4.67 25.05
N TRP A 245 9.27 3.74 24.11
CA TRP A 245 8.23 3.29 23.18
C TRP A 245 6.91 2.91 23.85
N VAL A 246 6.99 2.13 24.95
CA VAL A 246 5.85 1.63 25.72
C VAL A 246 5.00 2.74 26.37
N TYR A 247 5.54 3.95 26.48
CA TYR A 247 4.79 5.13 26.91
C TYR A 247 4.36 6.00 25.74
N ARG A 248 5.19 6.09 24.69
CA ARG A 248 4.95 6.91 23.49
C ARG A 248 3.74 6.43 22.69
N TYR A 249 3.50 5.12 22.63
CA TYR A 249 2.39 4.50 21.89
C TYR A 249 1.50 3.68 22.84
N ASN A 250 0.84 4.40 23.74
CA ASN A 250 -0.05 3.82 24.76
C ASN A 250 -1.32 4.67 24.87
N SER A 251 -2.22 4.30 25.79
CA SER A 251 -3.48 5.00 26.03
C SER A 251 -3.29 6.51 26.19
N VAL A 252 -4.37 7.25 25.90
CA VAL A 252 -4.39 8.72 26.05
C VAL A 252 -3.95 9.13 27.45
N ASP A 253 -4.39 8.40 28.47
CA ASP A 253 -4.09 8.70 29.87
C ASP A 253 -2.63 8.46 30.23
N VAL A 254 -2.01 7.38 29.74
CA VAL A 254 -0.57 7.12 29.94
C VAL A 254 0.27 8.22 29.29
N ARG A 255 0.00 8.53 28.02
CA ARG A 255 0.73 9.58 27.28
C ARG A 255 0.56 10.95 27.92
N ARG A 256 -0.66 11.27 28.34
CA ARG A 256 -0.98 12.50 29.08
C ARG A 256 -0.20 12.60 30.37
N ALA A 257 -0.17 11.53 31.17
CA ALA A 257 0.51 11.54 32.45
C ALA A 257 2.04 11.70 32.30
N VAL A 258 2.65 11.11 31.28
CA VAL A 258 4.07 11.39 30.92
C VAL A 258 4.26 12.86 30.58
N LEU A 259 3.42 13.42 29.71
CA LEU A 259 3.50 14.84 29.34
C LEU A 259 3.36 15.75 30.56
N GLN A 260 2.43 15.42 31.48
CA GLN A 260 2.24 16.14 32.73
C GLN A 260 3.47 16.08 33.61
N GLY A 261 4.08 14.90 33.81
CA GLY A 261 5.31 14.77 34.59
C GLY A 261 6.44 15.64 34.04
N ILE A 262 6.66 15.60 32.72
CA ILE A 262 7.70 16.40 32.04
C ILE A 262 7.44 17.90 32.24
N LEU A 263 6.20 18.35 32.00
CA LEU A 263 5.86 19.77 32.04
C LEU A 263 5.70 20.33 33.46
N ASP A 264 5.32 19.50 34.43
CA ASP A 264 5.21 19.90 35.83
C ASP A 264 6.60 20.09 36.45
N THR A 265 7.62 19.32 36.04
CA THR A 265 8.99 19.54 36.50
C THR A 265 9.69 20.64 35.70
N ASP A 266 9.86 20.44 34.39
CA ASP A 266 10.78 21.23 33.56
C ASP A 266 10.05 22.20 32.62
N GLY A 267 8.73 22.06 32.51
CA GLY A 267 7.88 22.98 31.76
C GLY A 267 7.49 24.24 32.54
N PHE A 268 7.01 25.26 31.82
CA PHE A 268 6.49 26.50 32.37
C PHE A 268 5.36 27.04 31.51
N VAL A 269 4.68 28.09 31.99
CA VAL A 269 3.70 28.83 31.17
C VAL A 269 4.37 30.11 30.68
N ASP A 270 4.41 30.30 29.37
CA ASP A 270 5.06 31.45 28.75
C ASP A 270 4.29 32.77 28.98
N LYS A 271 4.88 33.90 28.56
CA LYS A 271 4.25 35.24 28.65
C LYS A 271 2.92 35.37 27.91
N HIS A 272 2.61 34.44 27.00
CA HIS A 272 1.35 34.39 26.25
C HIS A 272 0.33 33.43 26.88
N GLY A 273 0.66 32.85 28.04
CA GLY A 273 -0.19 31.92 28.76
C GLY A 273 -0.22 30.52 28.14
N GLN A 274 0.79 30.10 27.38
CA GLN A 274 0.85 28.77 26.76
C GLN A 274 1.88 27.87 27.46
N PRO A 275 1.65 26.55 27.58
CA PRO A 275 2.68 25.63 28.06
C PRO A 275 3.91 25.68 27.16
N ALA A 276 5.09 25.70 27.76
CA ALA A 276 6.36 25.73 27.08
C ALA A 276 7.41 24.92 27.85
N ILE A 277 8.44 24.48 27.15
CA ILE A 277 9.58 23.77 27.74
C ILE A 277 10.84 24.08 26.91
N GLU A 278 12.01 24.07 27.55
CA GLU A 278 13.31 24.22 26.90
C GLU A 278 14.11 22.93 27.13
N GLN A 279 14.54 22.27 26.06
CA GLN A 279 15.28 21.01 26.12
C GLN A 279 16.65 21.14 25.50
N THR A 280 17.64 20.42 26.04
CA THR A 280 18.98 20.28 25.43
C THR A 280 19.15 18.95 24.69
N SER A 281 18.25 17.99 24.90
CA SER A 281 18.17 16.77 24.11
C SER A 281 17.28 17.00 22.89
N GLN A 282 17.89 16.88 21.70
CA GLN A 282 17.13 16.91 20.44
C GLN A 282 16.10 15.78 20.39
N ARG A 283 16.50 14.57 20.80
CA ARG A 283 15.64 13.38 20.77
C ARG A 283 14.44 13.53 21.69
N LEU A 284 14.64 14.05 22.91
CA LEU A 284 13.52 14.33 23.81
C LEU A 284 12.57 15.40 23.24
N ALA A 285 13.11 16.44 22.58
CA ALA A 285 12.28 17.45 21.94
C ALA A 285 11.42 16.86 20.80
N GLU A 286 12.00 15.98 19.97
CA GLU A 286 11.26 15.24 18.93
C GLU A 286 10.20 14.32 19.54
N ASP A 287 10.52 13.62 20.63
CA ASP A 287 9.59 12.74 21.33
C ASP A 287 8.43 13.51 21.98
N ILE A 288 8.69 14.65 22.63
CA ILE A 288 7.65 15.54 23.16
C ILE A 288 6.77 16.06 22.03
N THR A 289 7.35 16.41 20.88
CA THR A 289 6.60 16.84 19.70
C THR A 289 5.65 15.75 19.23
N ALA A 290 6.15 14.52 19.04
CA ALA A 290 5.33 13.40 18.62
C ALA A 290 4.26 13.04 19.66
N LEU A 291 4.58 13.12 20.96
CA LEU A 291 3.63 12.88 22.05
C LEU A 291 2.49 13.90 22.03
N VAL A 292 2.79 15.19 21.91
CA VAL A 292 1.78 16.25 21.82
C VAL A 292 0.93 16.09 20.56
N GLN A 293 1.55 15.82 19.40
CA GLN A 293 0.84 15.61 18.15
C GLN A 293 -0.10 14.40 18.21
N SER A 294 0.35 13.31 18.83
CA SER A 294 -0.47 12.11 19.05
C SER A 294 -1.67 12.37 19.96
N LEU A 295 -1.62 13.40 20.80
CA LEU A 295 -2.69 13.83 21.69
C LEU A 295 -3.62 14.87 21.03
N GLY A 296 -3.44 15.18 19.75
CA GLY A 296 -4.22 16.17 19.01
C GLY A 296 -3.75 17.62 19.17
N GLY A 297 -2.56 17.83 19.74
CA GLY A 297 -1.94 19.14 19.90
C GLY A 297 -0.97 19.50 18.77
N THR A 298 -0.47 20.74 18.81
CA THR A 298 0.63 21.20 17.96
C THR A 298 1.76 21.77 18.80
N VAL A 299 2.99 21.71 18.29
CA VAL A 299 4.19 22.23 18.96
C VAL A 299 4.88 23.20 18.04
N LEU A 300 5.20 24.40 18.53
CA LEU A 300 6.12 25.30 17.84
C LEU A 300 7.51 25.14 18.46
N THR A 301 8.43 24.56 17.70
CA THR A 301 9.81 24.35 18.14
C THR A 301 10.73 25.44 17.58
N ARG A 302 11.60 26.00 18.41
CA ARG A 302 12.65 26.95 18.02
C ARG A 302 14.00 26.47 18.53
N TYR A 303 14.97 26.39 17.62
CA TYR A 303 16.36 26.11 17.94
C TYR A 303 17.09 27.40 18.29
N ARG A 304 17.92 27.36 19.34
CA ARG A 304 18.79 28.47 19.76
C ARG A 304 20.17 27.93 20.12
N GLU A 305 21.20 28.45 19.46
CA GLU A 305 22.58 28.30 19.95
C GLU A 305 22.77 29.21 21.16
N VAL A 306 23.40 28.67 22.20
CA VAL A 306 23.65 29.39 23.45
C VAL A 306 25.16 29.55 23.61
N ASN A 307 25.59 30.77 23.91
CA ASN A 307 26.99 31.04 24.18
C ASN A 307 27.45 30.29 25.43
N GLY A 308 28.72 29.88 25.44
CA GLY A 308 29.35 29.36 26.66
C GLY A 308 29.44 30.39 27.78
N TYR A 309 29.67 29.91 28.99
CA TYR A 309 29.97 30.72 30.17
C TYR A 309 31.37 30.39 30.68
N ARG A 310 31.95 31.25 31.52
CA ARG A 310 33.17 30.89 32.26
C ARG A 310 32.78 30.29 33.60
N ASN A 311 33.30 29.11 33.93
CA ASN A 311 33.07 28.48 35.24
C ASN A 311 33.81 29.24 36.35
N ALA A 312 33.66 28.78 37.61
CA ALA A 312 34.31 29.39 38.78
C ALA A 312 35.85 29.38 38.67
N ASP A 313 36.42 28.45 37.91
CA ASP A 313 37.86 28.30 37.66
C ASP A 313 38.35 29.16 36.48
N GLY A 314 37.45 29.89 35.81
CA GLY A 314 37.75 30.78 34.69
C GLY A 314 37.75 30.11 33.31
N ASP A 315 37.54 28.79 33.23
CA ASP A 315 37.48 28.03 31.99
C ASP A 315 36.19 28.31 31.22
N PHE A 316 36.31 28.46 29.90
CA PHE A 316 35.15 28.63 29.03
C PHE A 316 34.47 27.28 28.78
N VAL A 317 33.22 27.17 29.26
CA VAL A 317 32.35 26.01 29.09
C VAL A 317 31.32 26.35 28.01
N GLN A 318 31.42 25.71 26.85
CA GLN A 318 30.45 25.88 25.77
C GLN A 318 29.10 25.27 26.17
N CYS A 319 28.04 26.09 26.11
CA CYS A 319 26.68 25.62 26.36
C CYS A 319 26.17 24.77 25.19
N ARG A 320 25.31 23.80 25.51
CA ARG A 320 24.59 23.02 24.50
C ARG A 320 23.49 23.89 23.86
N PRO A 321 23.14 23.61 22.60
CA PRO A 321 21.97 24.24 21.98
C PRO A 321 20.68 23.88 22.73
N VAL A 322 19.69 24.74 22.59
CA VAL A 322 18.39 24.62 23.26
C VAL A 322 17.27 24.59 22.24
N TRP A 323 16.38 23.60 22.39
CA TRP A 323 15.11 23.48 21.68
C TRP A 323 14.00 24.00 22.58
N ARG A 324 13.51 25.20 22.27
CA ARG A 324 12.36 25.79 22.95
C ARG A 324 11.08 25.35 22.25
N GLN A 325 10.20 24.69 22.98
CA GLN A 325 8.93 24.17 22.47
C GLN A 325 7.77 24.90 23.12
N VAL A 326 6.83 25.40 22.32
CA VAL A 326 5.57 25.98 22.79
C VAL A 326 4.43 25.05 22.37
N ILE A 327 3.74 24.49 23.35
CA ILE A 327 2.71 23.47 23.18
C ILE A 327 1.34 24.14 23.09
N ARG A 328 0.50 23.63 22.19
CA ARG A 328 -0.83 24.19 21.91
C ARG A 328 -1.87 23.08 21.80
N PHE A 329 -2.97 23.28 22.51
CA PHE A 329 -4.18 22.47 22.47
C PHE A 329 -5.40 23.39 22.55
N ALA A 330 -6.58 22.90 22.16
CA ALA A 330 -7.83 23.64 22.29
C ALA A 330 -8.10 24.06 23.75
N ASP A 331 -7.88 23.13 24.68
CA ASP A 331 -7.66 23.42 26.09
C ASP A 331 -6.23 22.96 26.39
N ALA A 332 -5.35 23.83 26.88
CA ALA A 332 -3.97 23.48 27.20
C ALA A 332 -3.74 23.31 28.72
N SER A 333 -4.77 23.57 29.54
CA SER A 333 -4.66 23.47 31.00
C SER A 333 -4.42 22.04 31.45
N TRP A 334 -4.92 21.05 30.71
CA TRP A 334 -4.77 19.63 31.04
C TRP A 334 -3.35 19.08 30.88
N CYS A 335 -2.45 19.84 30.24
CA CYS A 335 -1.03 19.51 30.10
C CYS A 335 -0.28 19.50 31.44
N PHE A 336 -0.85 20.12 32.49
CA PHE A 336 -0.28 20.15 33.83
C PHE A 336 -1.17 19.40 34.80
N ARG A 337 -0.56 18.76 35.81
CA ARG A 337 -1.29 18.25 36.97
C ARG A 337 -1.34 19.30 38.08
N LEU A 338 -0.28 20.08 38.23
CA LEU A 338 -0.14 21.11 39.26
C LEU A 338 -1.20 22.23 39.13
N PRO A 339 -2.04 22.47 40.15
CA PRO A 339 -3.09 23.49 40.11
C PRO A 339 -2.60 24.89 39.75
N ARG A 340 -1.40 25.28 40.21
CA ARG A 340 -0.80 26.59 39.92
C ARG A 340 -0.51 26.77 38.42
N LYS A 341 0.04 25.74 37.77
CA LYS A 341 0.38 25.78 36.33
C LYS A 341 -0.87 25.71 35.48
N ARG A 342 -1.84 24.87 35.86
CA ARG A 342 -3.17 24.79 35.23
C ARG A 342 -3.86 26.16 35.19
N SER A 343 -3.89 26.84 36.33
CA SER A 343 -4.53 28.15 36.48
C SER A 343 -3.81 29.28 35.73
N ALA A 344 -2.51 29.11 35.46
CA ALA A 344 -1.72 30.09 34.72
C ALA A 344 -1.95 30.02 33.19
N VAL A 345 -2.45 28.89 32.68
CA VAL A 345 -2.72 28.72 31.25
C VAL A 345 -3.88 29.63 30.81
N ARG A 346 -3.67 30.39 29.74
CA ARG A 346 -4.69 31.24 29.12
C ARG A 346 -5.23 30.54 27.86
N PRO A 347 -6.52 30.17 27.80
CA PRO A 347 -7.09 29.56 26.61
C PRO A 347 -6.96 30.49 25.39
N LYS A 348 -6.60 29.91 24.23
CA LYS A 348 -6.59 30.63 22.95
C LYS A 348 -7.59 30.00 21.99
N ALA A 349 -8.59 30.78 21.58
CA ALA A 349 -9.51 30.38 20.51
C ALA A 349 -8.74 30.06 19.22
N LYS A 350 -9.07 28.93 18.57
CA LYS A 350 -8.49 28.44 17.30
C LYS A 350 -7.03 27.96 17.34
N THR A 351 -6.62 27.31 18.42
CA THR A 351 -5.32 26.62 18.49
C THR A 351 -5.47 25.14 18.15
N GLY A 352 -4.51 24.56 17.41
CA GLY A 352 -4.48 23.13 17.05
C GLY A 352 -4.59 22.80 15.56
N ASN A 353 -4.97 23.75 14.70
CA ASN A 353 -5.00 23.51 13.25
C ASN A 353 -3.59 23.52 12.66
N ARG A 354 -3.31 22.56 11.78
CA ARG A 354 -2.07 22.51 10.98
C ARG A 354 -2.30 23.20 9.65
N ILE A 355 -1.77 24.41 9.52
CA ILE A 355 -1.90 25.23 8.31
C ILE A 355 -0.80 24.80 7.33
N PHE A 356 -1.12 24.68 6.04
CA PHE A 356 -0.10 24.37 5.03
C PHE A 356 0.96 25.48 4.95
N GLU A 357 2.24 25.11 4.98
CA GLU A 357 3.38 26.03 4.97
C GLU A 357 4.22 25.91 3.68
N SER A 358 4.53 24.69 3.25
CA SER A 358 5.24 24.45 2.00
C SER A 358 4.94 23.06 1.43
N ILE A 359 5.02 22.93 0.11
CA ILE A 359 5.05 21.65 -0.59
C ILE A 359 6.27 21.68 -1.50
N VAL A 360 7.20 20.76 -1.31
CA VAL A 360 8.46 20.70 -2.06
C VAL A 360 8.69 19.28 -2.56
N PHE A 361 9.21 19.14 -3.78
CA PHE A 361 9.66 17.84 -4.27
C PHE A 361 10.71 17.29 -3.31
N SER A 362 10.55 16.03 -2.91
CA SER A 362 11.44 15.33 -1.97
C SER A 362 12.32 14.33 -2.70
N ARG A 363 11.71 13.33 -3.35
CA ARG A 363 12.40 12.22 -4.00
C ARG A 363 11.46 11.44 -4.91
N ARG A 364 12.02 10.62 -5.80
CA ARG A 364 11.28 9.60 -6.54
C ARG A 364 11.51 8.23 -5.91
N THR A 365 10.45 7.53 -5.52
CA THR A 365 10.56 6.22 -4.82
C THR A 365 9.29 5.39 -4.99
N GLN A 366 9.37 4.10 -4.65
CA GLN A 366 8.22 3.20 -4.64
C GLN A 366 7.14 3.72 -3.68
N ALA A 367 5.90 3.72 -4.14
CA ALA A 367 4.76 4.21 -3.40
C ALA A 367 3.59 3.22 -3.45
N GLN A 368 2.70 3.34 -2.48
CA GLN A 368 1.52 2.49 -2.34
C GLN A 368 0.37 3.33 -1.81
N CYS A 369 -0.86 2.94 -2.16
CA CYS A 369 -2.04 3.49 -1.52
C CYS A 369 -2.81 2.41 -0.75
N ILE A 370 -3.52 2.86 0.29
CA ILE A 370 -4.36 1.99 1.11
C ILE A 370 -5.82 2.48 1.08
N ALA A 371 -6.74 1.53 1.16
CA ALA A 371 -8.14 1.82 1.38
C ALA A 371 -8.54 1.39 2.79
N ILE A 372 -9.27 2.25 3.49
CA ILE A 372 -9.74 2.02 4.86
C ILE A 372 -11.25 2.11 4.91
N ASP A 373 -11.84 1.36 5.83
CA ASP A 373 -13.26 1.39 6.13
C ASP A 373 -13.52 2.45 7.22
N ASP A 374 -13.47 3.73 6.84
CA ASP A 374 -13.75 4.91 7.69
C ASP A 374 -14.74 5.86 6.96
N PRO A 375 -15.75 6.45 7.64
CA PRO A 375 -16.74 7.33 7.00
C PRO A 375 -16.16 8.59 6.33
N ARG A 376 -15.06 9.11 6.85
CA ARG A 376 -14.36 10.28 6.30
C ARG A 376 -13.26 9.90 5.33
N HIS A 377 -12.95 8.59 5.24
CA HIS A 377 -11.86 8.05 4.42
C HIS A 377 -10.49 8.61 4.80
N LEU A 378 -10.32 9.01 6.07
CA LEU A 378 -9.09 9.58 6.60
C LEU A 378 -8.35 8.59 7.48
N TYR A 379 -7.05 8.37 7.24
CA TYR A 379 -6.15 7.69 8.18
C TYR A 379 -5.03 8.64 8.63
N LEU A 380 -4.38 8.30 9.74
CA LEU A 380 -3.26 9.04 10.29
C LEU A 380 -1.94 8.50 9.75
N THR A 381 -1.22 9.35 9.02
CA THR A 381 0.14 9.10 8.51
C THR A 381 1.18 9.81 9.39
N ASP A 382 2.41 9.92 8.93
CA ASP A 382 3.54 10.65 9.52
C ASP A 382 3.10 11.88 10.33
N ASN A 383 3.64 12.04 11.54
CA ASN A 383 3.28 13.11 12.47
C ASN A 383 1.77 13.22 12.79
N PHE A 384 1.00 12.14 12.64
CA PHE A 384 -0.44 12.10 12.87
C PHE A 384 -1.25 13.00 11.93
N ILE A 385 -0.75 13.20 10.71
CA ILE A 385 -1.42 14.00 9.69
C ILE A 385 -2.57 13.18 9.06
N PRO A 386 -3.81 13.72 8.95
CA PRO A 386 -4.93 13.00 8.35
C PRO A 386 -4.97 13.12 6.82
N THR A 387 -5.25 12.02 6.10
CA THR A 387 -5.28 12.03 4.61
C THR A 387 -6.30 11.08 3.92
N HIS A 388 -6.77 11.40 2.70
CA HIS A 388 -8.06 10.96 2.10
C HIS A 388 -8.01 9.82 1.03
N ASN A 389 -9.14 9.11 0.82
CA ASN A 389 -9.37 8.12 -0.25
C ASN A 389 -10.74 8.23 -1.01
N THR A 390 -10.77 8.31 -2.37
CA THR A 390 -11.92 8.66 -3.30
C THR A 390 -13.15 7.73 -3.41
N ALA A 391 -14.34 8.28 -3.76
CA ALA A 391 -15.70 7.67 -3.74
C ALA A 391 -16.68 7.91 -4.97
N GLY A 392 -16.23 8.18 -6.20
CA GLY A 392 -17.07 8.67 -7.33
C GLY A 392 -18.31 7.84 -7.76
N CYS A 393 -18.16 6.60 -8.23
CA CYS A 393 -19.29 5.79 -8.73
C CYS A 393 -20.31 5.42 -7.64
N THR A 394 -19.86 5.38 -6.39
CA THR A 394 -20.69 5.11 -5.21
C THR A 394 -21.75 6.20 -5.03
N ALA A 395 -21.40 7.47 -5.27
CA ALA A 395 -22.32 8.59 -5.21
C ALA A 395 -23.39 8.54 -6.31
N TRP A 396 -23.01 8.14 -7.53
CA TRP A 396 -23.96 7.99 -8.64
C TRP A 396 -25.02 6.93 -8.36
N LEU A 397 -24.60 5.75 -7.87
CA LEU A 397 -25.55 4.67 -7.56
C LEU A 397 -26.52 5.07 -6.45
N PHE A 398 -26.01 5.76 -5.42
CA PHE A 398 -26.84 6.32 -4.36
C PHE A 398 -27.84 7.36 -4.88
N GLU A 399 -27.44 8.23 -5.82
CA GLU A 399 -28.33 9.19 -6.48
C GLU A 399 -29.46 8.49 -7.26
N GLN A 400 -29.17 7.38 -7.94
CA GLN A 400 -30.22 6.62 -8.62
C GLN A 400 -31.24 6.05 -7.61
N ALA A 401 -30.77 5.54 -6.48
CA ALA A 401 -31.64 4.99 -5.45
C ALA A 401 -32.46 6.07 -4.73
N ILE A 402 -31.86 7.19 -4.32
CA ILE A 402 -32.57 8.24 -3.55
C ILE A 402 -33.72 8.89 -4.34
N PHE A 403 -33.61 8.95 -5.66
CA PHE A 403 -34.68 9.43 -6.56
C PHE A 403 -35.47 8.29 -7.23
N GLY A 404 -35.18 7.04 -6.85
CA GLY A 404 -35.90 5.86 -7.31
C GLY A 404 -37.29 5.72 -6.68
N LYS A 405 -38.00 4.67 -7.09
CA LYS A 405 -39.34 4.34 -6.60
C LYS A 405 -39.31 3.12 -5.67
N ARG A 406 -40.39 2.95 -4.92
CA ARG A 406 -40.59 1.77 -4.08
C ARG A 406 -40.50 0.49 -4.90
N GLY A 407 -39.67 -0.45 -4.44
CA GLY A 407 -39.43 -1.73 -5.11
C GLY A 407 -38.36 -1.69 -6.20
N GLU A 408 -37.77 -0.52 -6.51
CA GLU A 408 -36.68 -0.45 -7.48
C GLU A 408 -35.36 -0.92 -6.86
N ASN A 409 -34.67 -1.84 -7.56
CA ASN A 409 -33.38 -2.38 -7.13
C ASN A 409 -32.21 -1.71 -7.87
N HIS A 410 -31.18 -1.33 -7.12
CA HIS A 410 -29.96 -0.69 -7.61
C HIS A 410 -28.75 -1.49 -7.14
N GLN A 411 -27.89 -1.96 -8.05
CA GLN A 411 -26.84 -2.93 -7.72
C GLN A 411 -25.43 -2.33 -7.83
N TRP A 412 -24.63 -2.51 -6.78
CA TRP A 412 -23.17 -2.43 -6.85
C TRP A 412 -22.61 -3.84 -7.02
N ILE A 413 -21.85 -4.07 -8.07
CA ILE A 413 -21.26 -5.35 -8.38
C ILE A 413 -19.74 -5.20 -8.35
N ALA A 414 -19.09 -6.06 -7.58
CA ALA A 414 -17.63 -6.13 -7.50
C ALA A 414 -17.14 -7.55 -7.85
N PRO A 415 -15.89 -7.73 -8.30
CA PRO A 415 -15.33 -9.05 -8.64
C PRO A 415 -15.56 -10.10 -7.56
N VAL A 416 -15.33 -9.75 -6.30
CA VAL A 416 -15.40 -10.66 -5.15
C VAL A 416 -16.29 -10.13 -4.02
N TYR A 417 -16.88 -11.02 -3.21
CA TYR A 417 -17.83 -10.66 -2.14
C TYR A 417 -17.23 -9.66 -1.14
N GLY A 418 -15.94 -9.82 -0.79
CA GLY A 418 -15.23 -8.89 0.08
C GLY A 418 -15.27 -7.45 -0.45
N GLN A 419 -15.11 -7.24 -1.75
CA GLN A 419 -15.17 -5.93 -2.38
C GLN A 419 -16.58 -5.34 -2.42
N ALA A 420 -17.60 -6.18 -2.64
CA ALA A 420 -19.00 -5.75 -2.56
C ALA A 420 -19.37 -5.27 -1.15
N LYS A 421 -18.91 -5.99 -0.11
CA LYS A 421 -19.10 -5.63 1.30
C LYS A 421 -18.44 -4.29 1.66
N ILE A 422 -17.30 -3.96 1.04
CA ILE A 422 -16.64 -2.64 1.21
C ILE A 422 -17.57 -1.53 0.73
N ALA A 423 -18.11 -1.65 -0.48
CA ALA A 423 -19.04 -0.65 -1.02
C ALA A 423 -20.33 -0.54 -0.18
N PHE A 424 -20.86 -1.66 0.33
CA PHE A 424 -22.01 -1.67 1.25
C PHE A 424 -21.75 -0.83 2.49
N ARG A 425 -20.64 -1.10 3.19
CA ARG A 425 -20.27 -0.37 4.40
C ARG A 425 -20.02 1.10 4.11
N ARG A 426 -19.38 1.41 2.98
CA ARG A 426 -19.13 2.78 2.52
C ARG A 426 -20.42 3.58 2.35
N ILE A 427 -21.41 3.03 1.64
CA ILE A 427 -22.69 3.72 1.44
C ILE A 427 -23.47 3.81 2.75
N LYS A 428 -23.57 2.72 3.53
CA LYS A 428 -24.25 2.70 4.83
C LYS A 428 -23.75 3.82 5.75
N ARG A 429 -22.43 3.95 5.89
CA ARG A 429 -21.82 4.99 6.73
C ARG A 429 -21.98 6.39 6.14
N GLY A 430 -21.81 6.53 4.82
CA GLY A 430 -21.98 7.81 4.13
C GLY A 430 -23.38 8.39 4.34
N ILE A 431 -24.41 7.53 4.25
CA ILE A 431 -25.80 7.88 4.56
C ILE A 431 -25.93 8.34 6.01
N ALA A 432 -25.45 7.55 6.98
CA ALA A 432 -25.55 7.89 8.41
C ALA A 432 -24.86 9.21 8.77
N ALA A 433 -23.72 9.53 8.15
CA ALA A 433 -22.91 10.70 8.49
C ALA A 433 -23.39 12.02 7.84
N ASN A 434 -24.06 11.96 6.67
CA ASN A 434 -24.31 13.14 5.85
C ASN A 434 -25.78 13.60 5.82
N ILE A 435 -26.69 12.88 6.48
CA ILE A 435 -28.10 13.26 6.54
C ILE A 435 -28.34 14.19 7.72
N ARG A 436 -28.65 15.45 7.41
CA ARG A 436 -29.09 16.44 8.38
C ARG A 436 -30.61 16.54 8.33
N GLN A 437 -31.28 16.07 9.38
CA GLN A 437 -32.72 16.29 9.54
C GLN A 437 -32.93 17.68 10.17
N SER A 438 -33.56 18.62 9.46
CA SER A 438 -34.06 19.85 10.08
C SER A 438 -35.42 19.54 10.71
N SER A 439 -35.45 19.24 12.00
CA SER A 439 -36.70 19.21 12.76
C SER A 439 -37.18 20.65 12.98
N SER A 440 -37.84 21.23 11.98
CA SER A 440 -38.60 22.49 12.11
C SER A 440 -40.06 22.27 11.75
N LEU A 441 -40.70 21.34 12.44
CA LEU A 441 -42.15 21.35 12.59
C LEU A 441 -42.39 21.31 14.10
N ALA A 442 -42.67 22.48 14.67
CA ALA A 442 -42.95 22.67 16.09
C ALA A 442 -44.32 22.07 16.53
N ASP A 443 -44.98 21.30 15.66
CA ASP A 443 -46.36 20.82 15.85
C ASP A 443 -46.54 19.33 15.52
N GLU A 444 -45.50 18.49 15.57
CA GLU A 444 -45.72 17.04 15.48
C GLU A 444 -46.16 16.45 16.84
N PRO A 445 -47.26 15.69 16.90
CA PRO A 445 -47.73 15.05 18.12
C PRO A 445 -46.69 14.03 18.61
N ALA A 446 -46.57 13.89 19.94
CA ALA A 446 -45.62 13.02 20.65
C ALA A 446 -45.67 11.51 20.32
N ASN A 447 -46.44 11.10 19.31
CA ASN A 447 -46.62 9.72 18.85
C ASN A 447 -46.18 9.47 17.39
N ALA A 448 -45.50 10.41 16.73
CA ALA A 448 -44.92 10.17 15.40
C ALA A 448 -43.70 9.25 15.51
N SER A 449 -43.70 8.12 14.78
CA SER A 449 -42.53 7.23 14.69
C SER A 449 -41.33 7.97 14.09
N PRO A 450 -40.09 7.75 14.60
CA PRO A 450 -38.91 8.41 14.07
C PRO A 450 -38.72 8.09 12.59
N PHE A 451 -38.61 9.14 11.77
CA PHE A 451 -38.39 9.02 10.32
C PHE A 451 -37.09 8.23 10.05
N THR A 452 -37.23 7.01 9.53
CA THR A 452 -36.11 6.12 9.22
C THR A 452 -35.68 6.32 7.78
N PHE A 453 -34.51 6.93 7.56
CA PHE A 453 -34.02 7.20 6.21
C PHE A 453 -33.56 5.94 5.47
N HIS A 454 -32.98 4.97 6.18
CA HIS A 454 -32.48 3.73 5.59
C HIS A 454 -32.57 2.55 6.56
N LYS A 455 -32.69 1.34 6.01
CA LYS A 455 -32.70 0.06 6.71
C LYS A 455 -31.67 -0.88 6.07
N PRO A 456 -30.48 -1.03 6.67
CA PRO A 456 -29.44 -1.92 6.17
C PRO A 456 -29.65 -3.37 6.65
N ASN A 457 -29.39 -4.33 5.77
CA ASN A 457 -29.25 -5.75 6.09
C ASN A 457 -27.80 -6.19 5.84
N GLU A 458 -27.08 -6.56 6.91
CA GLU A 458 -25.65 -6.90 6.83
C GLU A 458 -25.38 -8.32 6.34
N SER A 459 -26.35 -9.23 6.49
CA SER A 459 -26.22 -10.62 6.07
C SER A 459 -26.37 -10.75 4.56
N GLU A 460 -27.40 -10.09 4.01
CA GLU A 460 -27.71 -10.13 2.57
C GLU A 460 -27.09 -8.97 1.78
N LEU A 461 -26.41 -8.04 2.48
CA LEU A 461 -25.76 -6.85 1.91
C LEU A 461 -26.70 -5.99 1.05
N PHE A 462 -27.75 -5.46 1.67
CA PHE A 462 -28.60 -4.44 1.04
C PHE A 462 -28.96 -3.29 1.96
N ILE A 463 -29.30 -2.14 1.38
CA ILE A 463 -29.79 -0.95 2.09
C ILE A 463 -31.10 -0.52 1.45
N GLU A 464 -32.21 -0.69 2.14
CA GLU A 464 -33.50 -0.11 1.76
C GLU A 464 -33.53 1.38 2.18
N LEU A 465 -33.94 2.28 1.29
CA LEU A 465 -34.06 3.72 1.56
C LEU A 465 -35.50 4.11 1.92
N PHE A 466 -35.72 5.33 2.44
CA PHE A 466 -37.03 5.84 2.85
C PHE A 466 -38.10 5.84 1.74
N ASN A 467 -37.67 5.89 0.47
CA ASN A 467 -38.56 5.82 -0.69
C ASN A 467 -38.91 4.37 -1.09
N GLY A 468 -38.38 3.37 -0.37
CA GLY A 468 -38.56 1.94 -0.64
C GLY A 468 -37.73 1.39 -1.80
N SER A 469 -36.77 2.16 -2.33
CA SER A 469 -35.75 1.64 -3.25
C SER A 469 -34.68 0.88 -2.46
N THR A 470 -34.01 -0.08 -3.09
CA THR A 470 -33.03 -0.93 -2.44
C THR A 470 -31.69 -0.91 -3.15
N LEU A 471 -30.62 -0.62 -2.41
CA LEU A 471 -29.23 -0.73 -2.84
C LEU A 471 -28.69 -2.11 -2.47
N TRP A 472 -28.41 -2.94 -3.46
CA TRP A 472 -27.85 -4.28 -3.31
C TRP A 472 -26.36 -4.30 -3.62
N PHE A 473 -25.58 -5.08 -2.87
CA PHE A 473 -24.13 -5.20 -3.08
C PHE A 473 -23.79 -6.66 -3.35
N LYS A 474 -23.53 -6.98 -4.62
CA LYS A 474 -23.37 -8.35 -5.13
C LYS A 474 -21.94 -8.63 -5.60
N SER A 475 -21.56 -9.91 -5.56
CA SER A 475 -20.28 -10.40 -6.10
C SER A 475 -20.46 -11.01 -7.48
N ALA A 476 -19.45 -10.81 -8.34
CA ALA A 476 -19.34 -11.44 -9.64
C ALA A 476 -18.64 -12.83 -9.62
N GLU A 477 -18.19 -13.34 -8.46
CA GLU A 477 -17.53 -14.65 -8.34
C GLU A 477 -18.37 -15.81 -8.90
N LYS A 478 -19.69 -15.73 -8.73
CA LYS A 478 -20.66 -16.67 -9.27
C LYS A 478 -21.69 -15.89 -10.09
N PRO A 479 -21.51 -15.78 -11.42
CA PRO A 479 -22.41 -15.03 -12.30
C PRO A 479 -23.89 -15.39 -12.15
N ASP A 480 -24.19 -16.66 -11.86
CA ASP A 480 -25.56 -17.15 -11.70
C ASP A 480 -26.36 -16.42 -10.59
N ASN A 481 -25.67 -15.91 -9.56
CA ASN A 481 -26.30 -15.18 -8.45
C ASN A 481 -26.75 -13.76 -8.85
N LEU A 482 -26.38 -13.29 -10.04
CA LEU A 482 -26.75 -11.98 -10.55
C LEU A 482 -28.06 -12.00 -11.36
N TYR A 483 -28.59 -13.18 -11.70
CA TYR A 483 -29.91 -13.33 -12.30
C TYR A 483 -31.04 -13.17 -11.27
N GLY A 484 -32.27 -12.99 -11.76
CA GLY A 484 -33.50 -13.13 -10.97
C GLY A 484 -34.33 -11.86 -10.85
N GLU A 485 -33.79 -10.80 -10.24
CA GLU A 485 -34.55 -9.59 -9.92
C GLU A 485 -34.41 -8.48 -10.97
N ASP A 486 -35.46 -7.70 -11.17
CA ASP A 486 -35.45 -6.50 -12.01
C ASP A 486 -34.57 -5.39 -11.43
N VAL A 487 -33.53 -4.98 -12.16
CA VAL A 487 -32.54 -3.98 -11.72
C VAL A 487 -32.72 -2.68 -12.49
N HIS A 488 -32.76 -1.54 -11.80
CA HIS A 488 -33.03 -0.22 -12.38
C HIS A 488 -31.75 0.60 -12.60
N SER A 489 -30.69 0.32 -11.83
CA SER A 489 -29.34 0.79 -12.14
C SER A 489 -28.25 -0.11 -11.58
N ALA A 490 -27.14 -0.25 -12.29
CA ALA A 490 -26.00 -1.05 -11.84
C ALA A 490 -24.65 -0.32 -11.95
N VAL A 491 -23.74 -0.55 -11.01
CA VAL A 491 -22.32 -0.22 -11.13
C VAL A 491 -21.53 -1.52 -11.13
N LEU A 492 -20.71 -1.73 -12.15
CA LEU A 492 -19.69 -2.79 -12.18
C LEU A 492 -18.33 -2.13 -11.90
N ASP A 493 -17.83 -2.27 -10.68
CA ASP A 493 -16.52 -1.76 -10.26
C ASP A 493 -15.43 -2.78 -10.58
N GLU A 494 -14.31 -2.35 -11.15
CA GLU A 494 -13.27 -3.25 -11.67
C GLU A 494 -13.81 -4.25 -12.72
N ALA A 495 -14.65 -3.77 -13.64
CA ALA A 495 -15.35 -4.58 -14.65
C ALA A 495 -14.41 -5.48 -15.46
N SER A 496 -13.20 -5.01 -15.81
CA SER A 496 -12.20 -5.80 -16.53
C SER A 496 -11.67 -7.03 -15.78
N ARG A 497 -11.93 -7.14 -14.47
CA ARG A 497 -11.57 -8.31 -13.65
C ARG A 497 -12.72 -9.30 -13.46
N MET A 498 -13.90 -9.01 -13.98
CA MET A 498 -15.06 -9.91 -13.92
C MET A 498 -15.06 -10.85 -15.12
N ARG A 499 -15.74 -11.99 -14.99
CA ARG A 499 -16.02 -12.86 -16.14
C ARG A 499 -17.10 -12.24 -17.02
N GLU A 500 -17.09 -12.54 -18.31
CA GLU A 500 -18.05 -11.97 -19.27
C GLU A 500 -19.50 -12.35 -18.93
N GLU A 501 -19.70 -13.55 -18.38
CA GLU A 501 -20.99 -14.06 -17.93
C GLU A 501 -21.61 -13.19 -16.83
N SER A 502 -20.80 -12.54 -16.00
CA SER A 502 -21.28 -11.59 -15.00
C SER A 502 -22.00 -10.41 -15.66
N TRP A 503 -21.46 -9.91 -16.78
CA TRP A 503 -22.12 -8.88 -17.56
C TRP A 503 -23.38 -9.42 -18.24
N HIS A 504 -23.37 -10.63 -18.79
CA HIS A 504 -24.58 -11.24 -19.38
C HIS A 504 -25.74 -11.31 -18.38
N ALA A 505 -25.46 -11.73 -17.14
CA ALA A 505 -26.44 -11.78 -16.07
C ALA A 505 -27.01 -10.40 -15.75
N VAL A 506 -26.15 -9.41 -15.49
CA VAL A 506 -26.57 -8.04 -15.14
C VAL A 506 -27.28 -7.35 -16.30
N ARG A 507 -26.83 -7.57 -17.53
CA ARG A 507 -27.47 -7.03 -18.73
C ARG A 507 -28.89 -7.57 -18.89
N SER A 508 -29.13 -8.84 -18.54
CA SER A 508 -30.44 -9.47 -18.60
C SER A 508 -31.43 -8.78 -17.65
N THR A 509 -31.04 -8.58 -16.38
CA THR A 509 -31.87 -7.96 -15.33
C THR A 509 -32.16 -6.48 -15.55
N LEU A 510 -31.27 -5.76 -16.24
CA LEU A 510 -31.51 -4.38 -16.65
C LEU A 510 -32.53 -4.29 -17.81
N THR A 511 -32.78 -5.36 -18.57
CA THR A 511 -33.56 -5.29 -19.83
C THR A 511 -34.98 -4.83 -19.60
N ALA A 512 -35.69 -5.48 -18.66
CA ALA A 512 -37.10 -5.25 -18.39
C ALA A 512 -37.37 -3.81 -17.92
N THR A 513 -36.48 -3.28 -17.09
CA THR A 513 -36.60 -1.95 -16.46
C THR A 513 -36.10 -0.81 -17.35
N ARG A 514 -35.44 -1.14 -18.47
CA ARG A 514 -34.60 -0.19 -19.24
C ARG A 514 -33.54 0.50 -18.37
N GLY A 515 -33.06 -0.17 -17.33
CA GLY A 515 -32.15 0.36 -16.32
C GLY A 515 -30.77 0.77 -16.85
N LYS A 516 -30.09 1.65 -16.12
CA LYS A 516 -28.78 2.24 -16.51
C LYS A 516 -27.61 1.46 -15.92
N ALA A 517 -26.43 1.55 -16.53
CA ALA A 517 -25.21 0.96 -15.95
C ALA A 517 -23.98 1.87 -16.07
N ARG A 518 -23.09 1.77 -15.10
CA ARG A 518 -21.71 2.30 -15.15
C ARG A 518 -20.74 1.14 -14.98
N MET A 519 -19.84 0.99 -15.93
CA MET A 519 -18.80 -0.04 -15.88
C MET A 519 -17.47 0.68 -15.84
N ILE A 520 -16.74 0.52 -14.76
CA ILE A 520 -15.44 1.14 -14.56
C ILE A 520 -14.38 0.06 -14.41
N GLY A 521 -13.29 0.20 -15.14
CA GLY A 521 -12.19 -0.75 -15.08
C GLY A 521 -10.95 -0.21 -15.77
N ASN A 522 -9.82 -0.79 -15.41
CA ASN A 522 -8.58 -0.56 -16.13
C ASN A 522 -8.62 -1.32 -17.46
N VAL A 523 -7.86 -0.85 -18.44
CA VAL A 523 -7.66 -1.59 -19.68
C VAL A 523 -6.84 -2.84 -19.37
N LYS A 524 -7.28 -3.98 -19.89
CA LYS A 524 -6.61 -5.28 -19.80
C LYS A 524 -6.86 -6.00 -21.12
N GLY A 525 -5.81 -6.40 -21.83
CA GLY A 525 -5.78 -7.36 -22.95
C GLY A 525 -6.87 -7.23 -24.04
N ARG A 526 -6.52 -7.40 -25.31
CA ARG A 526 -7.51 -7.24 -26.40
C ARG A 526 -8.62 -8.30 -26.36
N ALA A 527 -8.33 -9.46 -25.77
CA ALA A 527 -9.30 -10.55 -25.59
C ALA A 527 -10.40 -10.26 -24.53
N ASN A 528 -10.18 -9.29 -23.63
CA ASN A 528 -11.08 -9.02 -22.51
C ASN A 528 -12.46 -8.48 -22.96
N TRP A 529 -13.53 -8.98 -22.35
CA TRP A 529 -14.91 -8.61 -22.71
C TRP A 529 -15.20 -7.11 -22.51
N PHE A 530 -14.70 -6.52 -21.42
CA PHE A 530 -14.90 -5.10 -21.11
C PHE A 530 -14.22 -4.24 -22.17
N TYR A 531 -13.00 -4.62 -22.58
CA TYR A 531 -12.29 -3.97 -23.68
C TYR A 531 -13.07 -4.06 -25.00
N LYS A 532 -13.52 -5.26 -25.38
CA LYS A 532 -14.35 -5.47 -26.59
C LYS A 532 -15.62 -4.60 -26.56
N MET A 533 -16.26 -4.50 -25.41
CA MET A 533 -17.47 -3.69 -25.23
C MET A 533 -17.18 -2.18 -25.31
N ALA A 534 -16.08 -1.73 -24.72
CA ALA A 534 -15.61 -0.35 -24.82
C ALA A 534 -15.33 0.04 -26.28
N ARG A 535 -14.69 -0.84 -27.07
CA ARG A 535 -14.49 -0.61 -28.51
C ARG A 535 -15.80 -0.55 -29.30
N LYS A 536 -16.78 -1.41 -28.99
CA LYS A 536 -18.12 -1.33 -29.60
C LYS A 536 -18.84 -0.01 -29.30
N ALA A 537 -18.71 0.49 -28.08
CA ALA A 537 -19.26 1.80 -27.70
C ALA A 537 -18.57 2.94 -28.46
N GLN A 538 -17.25 2.88 -28.61
CA GLN A 538 -16.47 3.83 -29.41
C GLN A 538 -16.85 3.83 -30.90
N GLN A 539 -17.27 2.70 -31.45
CA GLN A 539 -17.76 2.55 -32.84
C GLN A 539 -19.17 3.11 -33.06
N GLY A 540 -19.79 3.74 -32.05
CA GLY A 540 -21.10 4.38 -32.20
C GLY A 540 -22.27 3.43 -31.99
N SER A 541 -22.20 2.56 -31.00
CA SER A 541 -23.35 1.73 -30.63
C SER A 541 -24.40 2.54 -29.87
N ARG A 542 -25.66 2.48 -30.29
CA ARG A 542 -26.78 3.24 -29.69
C ARG A 542 -26.95 2.91 -28.20
N GLY A 543 -27.08 3.94 -27.36
CA GLY A 543 -27.28 3.80 -25.92
C GLY A 543 -26.04 3.40 -25.10
N LEU A 544 -24.87 3.34 -25.74
CA LEU A 544 -23.58 3.13 -25.10
C LEU A 544 -22.74 4.42 -25.21
N SER A 545 -22.12 4.82 -24.11
CA SER A 545 -21.05 5.83 -24.12
C SER A 545 -19.72 5.18 -23.77
N PHE A 546 -18.67 5.73 -24.35
CA PHE A 546 -17.30 5.36 -24.05
C PHE A 546 -16.57 6.59 -23.55
N HIS A 547 -15.95 6.46 -22.38
CA HIS A 547 -15.11 7.50 -21.82
C HIS A 547 -13.77 6.89 -21.44
N ARG A 548 -12.73 7.32 -22.16
CA ARG A 548 -11.35 7.06 -21.78
C ARG A 548 -10.87 8.20 -20.89
N ILE A 549 -10.58 7.90 -19.63
CA ILE A 549 -10.06 8.86 -18.67
C ILE A 549 -8.56 8.58 -18.54
N THR A 550 -7.78 9.38 -19.25
CA THR A 550 -6.32 9.29 -19.32
C THR A 550 -5.66 10.21 -18.30
N ALA A 551 -4.36 10.04 -18.13
CA ALA A 551 -3.57 11.00 -17.37
C ALA A 551 -3.58 12.41 -18.01
N PHE A 552 -3.59 12.51 -19.36
CA PHE A 552 -3.70 13.81 -20.04
C PHE A 552 -5.03 14.53 -19.80
N ASP A 553 -6.12 13.80 -19.56
CA ASP A 553 -7.41 14.42 -19.22
C ASP A 553 -7.38 15.06 -17.83
N ALA A 554 -6.63 14.45 -16.92
CA ALA A 554 -6.32 15.05 -15.64
C ALA A 554 -5.35 16.25 -15.83
N VAL A 555 -4.40 16.20 -16.77
CA VAL A 555 -3.55 17.38 -17.10
C VAL A 555 -4.41 18.55 -17.59
N ALA A 556 -5.30 18.31 -18.55
CA ALA A 556 -6.20 19.33 -19.09
C ALA A 556 -7.16 19.90 -18.04
N ALA A 557 -7.51 19.11 -17.03
CA ALA A 557 -8.32 19.55 -15.89
C ALA A 557 -7.52 20.31 -14.81
N GLY A 558 -6.21 20.49 -14.99
CA GLY A 558 -5.31 21.09 -14.00
C GLY A 558 -4.99 20.18 -12.82
N VAL A 559 -5.27 18.88 -12.94
CA VAL A 559 -5.08 17.86 -11.91
C VAL A 559 -3.68 17.24 -11.99
N LEU A 560 -3.18 16.96 -13.20
CA LEU A 560 -1.81 16.47 -13.48
C LEU A 560 -0.97 17.52 -14.23
N ASP A 561 0.35 17.36 -14.30
CA ASP A 561 1.25 18.24 -15.08
C ASP A 561 1.68 17.53 -16.37
N MET A 562 1.81 18.27 -17.48
CA MET A 562 2.24 17.75 -18.78
C MET A 562 3.69 17.23 -18.73
N GLU A 563 4.58 17.93 -18.01
CA GLU A 563 6.00 17.55 -17.93
C GLU A 563 6.21 16.16 -17.31
N GLU A 564 5.41 15.81 -16.29
CA GLU A 564 5.47 14.50 -15.64
C GLU A 564 4.99 13.36 -16.54
N ILE A 565 4.02 13.63 -17.43
CA ILE A 565 3.55 12.62 -18.39
C ILE A 565 4.59 12.39 -19.48
N GLU A 566 5.29 13.44 -19.91
CA GLU A 566 6.40 13.34 -20.86
C GLU A 566 7.61 12.59 -20.27
N GLU A 567 7.91 12.81 -19.00
CA GLU A 567 8.96 12.09 -18.28
C GLU A 567 8.61 10.61 -18.06
N ALA A 568 7.36 10.31 -17.67
CA ALA A 568 6.88 8.93 -17.55
C ALA A 568 6.92 8.19 -18.88
N ARG A 569 6.62 8.88 -20.00
CA ARG A 569 6.74 8.34 -21.36
C ARG A 569 8.16 7.98 -21.74
N ALA A 570 9.15 8.76 -21.29
CA ALA A 570 10.55 8.52 -21.58
C ALA A 570 11.16 7.36 -20.78
N ARG A 571 10.55 6.96 -19.65
CA ARG A 571 11.13 6.00 -18.69
C ARG A 571 10.41 4.66 -18.62
N LEU A 572 9.11 4.64 -18.90
CA LEU A 572 8.34 3.41 -18.93
C LEU A 572 8.45 2.77 -20.31
N PRO A 573 8.51 1.41 -20.39
CA PRO A 573 8.29 0.72 -21.65
C PRO A 573 7.00 1.22 -22.31
N GLU A 574 7.03 1.50 -23.61
CA GLU A 574 5.94 2.17 -24.33
C GLU A 574 4.60 1.43 -24.15
N ASN A 575 4.60 0.10 -24.08
CA ASN A 575 3.42 -0.72 -23.81
C ASN A 575 2.84 -0.49 -22.39
N VAL A 576 3.70 -0.40 -21.37
CA VAL A 576 3.31 -0.14 -19.97
C VAL A 576 2.82 1.30 -19.80
N PHE A 577 3.48 2.26 -20.43
CA PHE A 577 3.05 3.66 -20.43
C PHE A 577 1.68 3.83 -21.09
N ARG A 578 1.47 3.20 -22.25
CA ARG A 578 0.19 3.17 -22.95
C ARG A 578 -0.92 2.56 -22.10
N GLU A 579 -0.67 1.45 -21.42
CA GLU A 579 -1.67 0.82 -20.56
C GLU A 579 -2.00 1.66 -19.33
N LEU A 580 -0.99 2.13 -18.60
CA LEU A 580 -1.17 2.80 -17.31
C LEU A 580 -1.58 4.27 -17.44
N TYR A 581 -1.14 5.00 -18.46
CA TYR A 581 -1.33 6.45 -18.59
C TYR A 581 -2.27 6.82 -19.74
N MET A 582 -2.24 6.06 -20.84
CA MET A 582 -3.12 6.30 -22.01
C MET A 582 -4.39 5.48 -21.99
N ALA A 583 -4.52 4.53 -21.05
CA ALA A 583 -5.59 3.54 -21.04
C ALA A 583 -5.72 2.88 -22.43
N GLU A 584 -4.60 2.36 -22.93
CA GLU A 584 -4.47 1.63 -24.19
C GLU A 584 -4.03 0.20 -23.91
N ALA A 585 -4.71 -0.79 -24.49
CA ALA A 585 -4.37 -2.19 -24.22
C ALA A 585 -2.97 -2.51 -24.75
N SER A 586 -2.14 -3.15 -23.92
CA SER A 586 -0.96 -3.85 -24.39
C SER A 586 -1.38 -4.96 -25.37
N GLU A 587 -0.49 -5.33 -26.30
CA GLU A 587 -0.65 -6.59 -27.01
C GLU A 587 -0.51 -7.73 -25.98
N ASP A 588 -1.33 -8.77 -26.12
CA ASP A 588 -1.45 -9.84 -25.11
C ASP A 588 -0.11 -10.60 -24.97
N ASP A 589 0.72 -10.26 -23.98
CA ASP A 589 1.91 -11.05 -23.62
C ASP A 589 1.54 -12.04 -22.50
N THR A 590 0.73 -13.04 -22.86
CA THR A 590 0.60 -14.29 -22.06
C THR A 590 1.87 -15.13 -22.12
N ASN A 591 2.77 -14.79 -23.05
CA ASN A 591 4.06 -15.41 -23.23
C ASN A 591 5.07 -14.94 -22.16
N PRO A 592 5.62 -15.84 -21.32
CA PRO A 592 6.52 -15.45 -20.23
C PRO A 592 7.92 -15.02 -20.71
N PHE A 593 8.29 -15.33 -21.96
CA PHE A 593 9.61 -15.03 -22.53
C PHE A 593 9.62 -13.70 -23.29
N GLY A 594 8.49 -13.33 -23.90
CA GLY A 594 8.31 -12.14 -24.73
C GLY A 594 8.81 -12.36 -26.16
N TYR A 595 7.94 -12.16 -27.15
CA TYR A 595 8.21 -12.48 -28.56
C TYR A 595 9.49 -11.80 -29.11
N ALA A 596 9.73 -10.54 -28.75
CA ALA A 596 10.93 -9.83 -29.19
C ALA A 596 12.23 -10.42 -28.62
N HIS A 597 12.19 -10.99 -27.41
CA HIS A 597 13.36 -11.63 -26.80
C HIS A 597 13.61 -13.02 -27.37
N ILE A 598 12.55 -13.77 -27.68
CA ILE A 598 12.64 -15.05 -28.39
C ILE A 598 13.34 -14.82 -29.75
N GLU A 599 12.87 -13.84 -30.53
CA GLU A 599 13.43 -13.54 -31.84
C GLU A 599 14.91 -13.13 -31.76
N ALA A 600 15.27 -12.33 -30.75
CA ALA A 600 16.66 -11.92 -30.52
C ALA A 600 17.59 -13.06 -30.04
N CYS A 601 17.04 -14.22 -29.66
CA CYS A 601 17.82 -15.39 -29.25
C CYS A 601 18.06 -16.41 -30.37
N ILE A 602 17.50 -16.17 -31.56
CA ILE A 602 17.63 -17.09 -32.69
C ILE A 602 19.06 -17.15 -33.21
N LEU A 603 19.56 -18.37 -33.36
CA LEU A 603 20.77 -18.70 -34.08
C LEU A 603 20.42 -19.12 -35.51
N PRO A 604 21.09 -18.56 -36.53
CA PRO A 604 20.91 -19.01 -37.92
C PRO A 604 21.26 -20.49 -38.11
N VAL A 605 22.26 -20.99 -37.37
CA VAL A 605 22.72 -22.38 -37.36
C VAL A 605 23.13 -22.74 -35.93
N ILE A 606 22.92 -23.99 -35.50
CA ILE A 606 23.43 -24.48 -34.22
C ILE A 606 24.95 -24.31 -34.11
N SER A 607 25.46 -24.17 -32.89
CA SER A 607 26.90 -24.02 -32.66
C SER A 607 27.65 -25.32 -32.96
N ASP A 608 28.85 -25.19 -33.52
CA ASP A 608 29.83 -26.25 -33.79
C ASP A 608 30.79 -26.53 -32.61
N GLU A 609 30.67 -25.78 -31.51
CA GLU A 609 31.43 -25.98 -30.29
C GLU A 609 30.99 -27.25 -29.55
N PRO A 610 31.90 -27.92 -28.81
CA PRO A 610 31.56 -29.15 -28.10
C PRO A 610 30.59 -28.90 -26.93
N PRO A 611 29.65 -29.84 -26.68
CA PRO A 611 28.67 -29.68 -25.62
C PRO A 611 29.33 -29.74 -24.24
N VAL A 612 28.96 -28.82 -23.36
CA VAL A 612 29.41 -28.82 -21.96
C VAL A 612 28.34 -29.29 -20.99
N VAL A 613 27.07 -29.21 -21.35
CA VAL A 613 25.95 -29.77 -20.60
C VAL A 613 24.84 -30.22 -21.55
N ILE A 614 24.01 -31.15 -21.08
CA ILE A 614 22.85 -31.67 -21.81
C ILE A 614 21.61 -31.63 -20.90
N GLY A 615 20.48 -31.20 -21.46
CA GLY A 615 19.15 -31.34 -20.88
C GLY A 615 18.33 -32.35 -21.67
N VAL A 616 17.60 -33.22 -20.97
CA VAL A 616 16.78 -34.26 -21.60
C VAL A 616 15.39 -34.28 -20.97
N ASP A 617 14.36 -34.16 -21.80
CA ASP A 617 12.99 -34.41 -21.40
C ASP A 617 12.52 -35.78 -21.92
N LEU A 618 11.99 -36.61 -21.02
CA LEU A 618 11.66 -38.01 -21.31
C LEU A 618 10.15 -38.19 -21.53
N ALA A 619 9.79 -38.72 -22.69
CA ALA A 619 8.40 -38.98 -23.04
C ALA A 619 8.17 -40.39 -23.58
N LYS A 620 6.93 -40.89 -23.42
CA LYS A 620 6.50 -42.21 -23.92
C LYS A 620 5.25 -42.10 -24.80
N SER A 621 5.35 -42.58 -26.04
CA SER A 621 4.24 -42.92 -26.97
C SER A 621 3.29 -41.79 -27.43
N SER A 622 3.08 -40.70 -26.68
CA SER A 622 2.29 -39.52 -27.08
C SER A 622 3.12 -38.24 -27.19
N ASP A 623 4.07 -38.05 -26.27
CA ASP A 623 4.94 -36.86 -26.21
C ASP A 623 6.33 -37.17 -26.79
N TRP A 624 7.18 -36.15 -27.00
CA TRP A 624 8.46 -36.31 -27.69
C TRP A 624 9.62 -36.37 -26.71
N THR A 625 10.51 -37.35 -26.86
CA THR A 625 11.78 -37.29 -26.13
C THR A 625 12.64 -36.23 -26.80
N VAL A 626 13.06 -35.22 -26.05
CA VAL A 626 13.87 -34.10 -26.56
C VAL A 626 15.19 -34.01 -25.82
N VAL A 627 16.27 -33.83 -26.57
CA VAL A 627 17.62 -33.60 -26.06
C VAL A 627 18.13 -32.26 -26.56
N VAL A 628 18.59 -31.41 -25.65
CA VAL A 628 19.23 -30.13 -25.95
C VAL A 628 20.64 -30.10 -25.34
N ALA A 629 21.65 -29.82 -26.15
CA ALA A 629 23.03 -29.67 -25.71
C ALA A 629 23.48 -28.20 -25.85
N LEU A 630 24.14 -27.67 -24.81
CA LEU A 630 24.65 -26.30 -24.78
C LEU A 630 26.18 -26.27 -24.78
N ASP A 631 26.75 -25.33 -25.51
CA ASP A 631 28.19 -25.02 -25.50
C ASP A 631 28.59 -24.11 -24.31
N ARG A 632 29.87 -23.72 -24.25
CA ARG A 632 30.41 -22.79 -23.22
C ARG A 632 29.86 -21.37 -23.26
N SER A 633 29.11 -21.01 -24.30
CA SER A 633 28.51 -19.69 -24.50
C SER A 633 26.98 -19.76 -24.40
N MET A 634 26.41 -20.85 -23.89
CA MET A 634 24.97 -21.12 -23.82
C MET A 634 24.27 -21.10 -25.19
N ARG A 635 24.98 -21.45 -26.26
CA ARG A 635 24.41 -21.68 -27.58
C ARG A 635 24.06 -23.15 -27.73
N VAL A 636 22.89 -23.44 -28.28
CA VAL A 636 22.50 -24.81 -28.64
C VAL A 636 23.48 -25.32 -29.70
N CYS A 637 24.19 -26.40 -29.37
CA CYS A 637 25.15 -27.10 -30.24
C CYS A 637 24.68 -28.52 -30.61
N GLY A 638 23.58 -28.98 -30.01
CA GLY A 638 22.95 -30.26 -30.36
C GLY A 638 21.47 -30.23 -30.02
N PHE A 639 20.64 -30.76 -30.93
CA PHE A 639 19.20 -30.88 -30.77
C PHE A 639 18.72 -32.18 -31.42
N GLU A 640 18.06 -33.04 -30.64
CA GLU A 640 17.52 -34.33 -31.09
C GLU A 640 16.10 -34.49 -30.54
N ARG A 641 15.17 -34.97 -31.37
CA ARG A 641 13.76 -35.15 -31.02
C ARG A 641 13.19 -36.40 -31.67
N TRP A 642 12.70 -37.36 -30.89
CA TRP A 642 12.17 -38.63 -31.41
C TRP A 642 11.12 -39.29 -30.50
N GLN A 643 10.45 -40.31 -31.05
CA GLN A 643 9.57 -41.22 -30.31
C GLN A 643 10.03 -42.65 -30.56
N ALA A 644 10.45 -43.35 -29.51
CA ALA A 644 10.90 -44.75 -29.60
C ALA A 644 10.62 -45.51 -28.30
N PRO A 645 10.58 -46.86 -28.33
CA PRO A 645 10.49 -47.67 -27.13
C PRO A 645 11.65 -47.42 -26.16
N TRP A 646 11.43 -47.61 -24.85
CA TRP A 646 12.42 -47.32 -23.81
C TRP A 646 13.78 -47.98 -24.01
N THR A 647 13.83 -49.21 -24.54
CA THR A 647 15.10 -49.92 -24.78
C THR A 647 15.96 -49.18 -25.81
N GLU A 648 15.35 -48.66 -26.87
CA GLU A 648 16.04 -47.90 -27.92
C GLU A 648 16.38 -46.48 -27.44
N THR A 649 15.44 -45.81 -26.76
CA THR A 649 15.66 -44.49 -26.16
C THR A 649 16.83 -44.51 -25.18
N LYS A 650 16.96 -45.54 -24.34
CA LYS A 650 18.11 -45.69 -23.42
C LYS A 650 19.44 -45.82 -24.15
N ALA A 651 19.52 -46.69 -25.17
CA ALA A 651 20.74 -46.88 -25.94
C ALA A 651 21.15 -45.59 -26.68
N ARG A 652 20.17 -44.88 -27.26
CA ARG A 652 20.39 -43.62 -27.96
C ARG A 652 20.84 -42.51 -27.01
N LEU A 653 20.20 -42.35 -25.85
CA LEU A 653 20.62 -41.40 -24.82
C LEU A 653 22.02 -41.70 -24.30
N ALA A 654 22.35 -42.98 -24.07
CA ALA A 654 23.69 -43.36 -23.64
C ALA A 654 24.77 -42.91 -24.66
N SER A 655 24.48 -43.06 -25.95
CA SER A 655 25.36 -42.63 -27.04
C SER A 655 25.47 -41.10 -27.15
N ILE A 656 24.35 -40.38 -27.02
CA ILE A 656 24.32 -38.91 -27.15
C ILE A 656 24.96 -38.22 -25.94
N ILE A 657 24.64 -38.68 -24.73
CA ILE A 657 25.14 -38.08 -23.50
C ILE A 657 26.65 -38.31 -23.34
N GLY A 658 27.09 -39.55 -23.59
CA GLY A 658 28.51 -39.92 -23.48
C GLY A 658 29.10 -39.50 -22.12
N ARG A 659 30.11 -38.64 -22.12
CA ARG A 659 30.76 -38.12 -20.89
C ARG A 659 30.30 -36.71 -20.49
N THR A 660 29.31 -36.16 -21.17
CA THR A 660 28.84 -34.80 -20.93
C THR A 660 27.88 -34.80 -19.73
N PRO A 661 28.05 -33.89 -18.75
CA PRO A 661 27.10 -33.76 -17.65
C PRO A 661 25.68 -33.50 -18.16
N ALA A 662 24.73 -34.32 -17.72
CA ALA A 662 23.36 -34.28 -18.20
C ALA A 662 22.36 -34.22 -17.06
N LEU A 663 21.31 -33.41 -17.24
CA LEU A 663 20.14 -33.36 -16.36
C LEU A 663 18.94 -33.90 -17.13
N VAL A 664 18.36 -34.98 -16.63
CA VAL A 664 17.34 -35.78 -17.32
C VAL A 664 16.06 -35.80 -16.50
N ASP A 665 14.90 -35.64 -17.13
CA ASP A 665 13.62 -35.81 -16.44
C ASP A 665 13.50 -37.23 -15.85
N SER A 666 13.22 -37.30 -14.54
CA SER A 666 13.03 -38.51 -13.76
C SER A 666 11.60 -38.61 -13.19
N THR A 667 10.65 -37.86 -13.74
CA THR A 667 9.28 -37.80 -13.25
C THR A 667 8.49 -39.03 -13.68
N GLY A 668 7.80 -39.66 -12.72
CA GLY A 668 6.92 -40.81 -13.00
C GLY A 668 7.66 -42.00 -13.62
N VAL A 669 7.42 -42.23 -14.92
CA VAL A 669 8.02 -43.34 -15.68
C VAL A 669 9.49 -43.09 -16.07
N GLY A 670 10.01 -41.87 -15.88
CA GLY A 670 11.41 -41.52 -16.13
C GLY A 670 12.38 -41.98 -15.04
N ASP A 671 11.92 -42.17 -13.79
CA ASP A 671 12.77 -42.55 -12.64
C ASP A 671 13.60 -43.83 -12.91
N PRO A 672 13.00 -44.94 -13.38
CA PRO A 672 13.76 -46.17 -13.67
C PRO A 672 14.70 -46.03 -14.88
N VAL A 673 14.38 -45.13 -15.82
CA VAL A 673 15.20 -44.88 -17.02
C VAL A 673 16.47 -44.13 -16.63
N VAL A 674 16.35 -43.16 -15.73
CA VAL A 674 17.49 -42.42 -15.18
C VAL A 674 18.38 -43.33 -14.33
N GLU A 675 17.80 -44.18 -13.48
CA GLU A 675 18.55 -45.18 -12.70
C GLU A 675 19.36 -46.11 -13.62
N ASP A 676 18.74 -46.63 -14.69
CA ASP A 676 19.43 -47.45 -15.68
C ASP A 676 20.56 -46.69 -16.38
N LEU A 677 20.34 -45.43 -16.78
CA LEU A 677 21.37 -44.61 -17.42
C LEU A 677 22.54 -44.32 -16.47
N GLN A 678 22.29 -44.09 -15.18
CA GLN A 678 23.31 -43.82 -14.18
C GLN A 678 24.25 -45.01 -13.93
N THR A 679 23.81 -46.24 -14.20
CA THR A 679 24.66 -47.44 -14.10
C THR A 679 25.81 -47.44 -15.10
N VAL A 680 25.60 -46.80 -16.27
CA VAL A 680 26.58 -46.74 -17.37
C VAL A 680 27.18 -45.34 -17.57
N LEU A 681 26.47 -44.29 -17.15
CA LEU A 681 26.85 -42.89 -17.30
C LEU A 681 26.84 -42.17 -15.92
N PRO A 682 28.00 -42.06 -15.23
CA PRO A 682 28.05 -41.49 -13.88
C PRO A 682 27.80 -39.98 -13.80
N TYR A 683 27.71 -39.28 -14.95
CA TYR A 683 27.50 -37.83 -15.03
C TYR A 683 26.03 -37.45 -15.33
N VAL A 684 25.13 -38.43 -15.31
CA VAL A 684 23.68 -38.23 -15.48
C VAL A 684 23.03 -38.01 -14.12
N GLU A 685 22.24 -36.94 -14.02
CA GLU A 685 21.44 -36.63 -12.83
C GLU A 685 19.96 -36.57 -13.20
N GLY A 686 19.11 -37.09 -12.31
CA GLY A 686 17.65 -37.04 -12.46
C GLY A 686 17.08 -35.75 -11.88
N PHE A 687 16.16 -35.13 -12.63
CA PHE A 687 15.36 -34.00 -12.16
C PHE A 687 13.89 -34.42 -12.00
N LYS A 688 13.27 -34.13 -10.84
CA LYS A 688 11.86 -34.45 -10.60
C LYS A 688 10.98 -33.21 -10.71
N PHE A 689 10.03 -33.23 -11.63
CA PHE A 689 9.06 -32.16 -11.80
C PHE A 689 7.99 -32.19 -10.70
N SER A 690 7.86 -31.06 -10.04
CA SER A 690 6.79 -30.66 -9.14
C SER A 690 6.34 -29.26 -9.56
N ALA A 691 5.17 -28.79 -9.11
CA ALA A 691 4.72 -27.42 -9.41
C ALA A 691 5.79 -26.37 -9.03
N THR A 692 6.46 -26.54 -7.89
CA THR A 692 7.50 -25.62 -7.42
C THR A 692 8.83 -25.76 -8.17
N SER A 693 9.26 -26.98 -8.52
CA SER A 693 10.50 -27.18 -9.29
C SER A 693 10.35 -26.75 -10.75
N LYS A 694 9.17 -26.98 -11.37
CA LYS A 694 8.84 -26.47 -12.71
C LYS A 694 8.82 -24.95 -12.73
N GLN A 695 8.23 -24.31 -11.71
CA GLN A 695 8.22 -22.84 -11.60
C GLN A 695 9.65 -22.26 -11.56
N ARG A 696 10.52 -22.79 -10.69
CA ARG A 696 11.92 -22.33 -10.58
C ARG A 696 12.70 -22.53 -11.88
N LEU A 697 12.46 -23.64 -12.57
CA LEU A 697 13.11 -23.96 -13.83
C LEU A 697 12.72 -22.97 -14.94
N MET A 698 11.43 -22.60 -15.01
CA MET A 698 10.92 -21.63 -15.96
C MET A 698 11.37 -20.20 -15.64
N GLU A 699 11.37 -19.79 -14.37
CA GLU A 699 11.89 -18.49 -13.95
C GLU A 699 13.36 -18.31 -14.36
N LEU A 700 14.18 -19.36 -14.23
CA LEU A 700 15.56 -19.36 -14.72
C LEU A 700 15.62 -19.17 -16.24
N LEU A 701 14.85 -19.97 -17.01
CA LEU A 701 14.87 -19.90 -18.47
C LEU A 701 14.39 -18.54 -19.00
N VAL A 702 13.34 -17.96 -18.40
CA VAL A 702 12.84 -16.61 -18.73
C VAL A 702 13.96 -15.58 -18.62
N VAL A 703 14.73 -15.63 -17.54
CA VAL A 703 15.86 -14.72 -17.33
C VAL A 703 16.95 -14.93 -18.38
N GLU A 704 17.27 -16.16 -18.76
CA GLU A 704 18.27 -16.45 -19.80
C GLU A 704 17.86 -15.95 -21.19
N VAL A 705 16.58 -16.09 -21.55
CA VAL A 705 16.02 -15.63 -22.83
C VAL A 705 15.94 -14.10 -22.86
N GLN A 706 15.39 -13.47 -21.83
CA GLN A 706 15.24 -12.00 -21.78
C GLN A 706 16.60 -11.28 -21.79
N GLN A 707 17.60 -11.86 -21.13
CA GLN A 707 18.96 -11.32 -21.09
C GLN A 707 19.82 -11.77 -22.28
N HIS A 708 19.22 -12.44 -23.26
CA HIS A 708 19.87 -12.80 -24.52
C HIS A 708 21.15 -13.62 -24.30
N ARG A 709 21.18 -14.46 -23.26
CA ARG A 709 22.34 -15.29 -22.94
C ARG A 709 22.24 -16.68 -23.54
N ILE A 710 21.04 -17.27 -23.50
CA ILE A 710 20.78 -18.52 -24.19
C ILE A 710 20.40 -18.25 -25.64
N ARG A 711 20.86 -19.12 -26.53
CA ARG A 711 20.72 -18.97 -27.98
C ARG A 711 20.35 -20.31 -28.60
N PHE A 712 19.33 -20.35 -29.44
CA PHE A 712 18.77 -21.60 -29.99
C PHE A 712 18.40 -21.43 -31.46
N PRO A 713 18.40 -22.51 -32.27
CA PRO A 713 18.02 -22.43 -33.68
C PRO A 713 16.54 -22.08 -33.86
N ASP A 714 16.21 -21.52 -35.02
CA ASP A 714 14.82 -21.45 -35.45
C ASP A 714 14.25 -22.86 -35.65
N GLY A 715 12.95 -23.05 -35.40
CA GLY A 715 12.27 -24.35 -35.45
C GLY A 715 11.48 -24.69 -34.19
N HIS A 716 11.47 -25.97 -33.78
CA HIS A 716 10.59 -26.47 -32.73
C HIS A 716 10.78 -25.79 -31.36
N ILE A 717 12.01 -25.45 -31.00
CA ILE A 717 12.29 -24.72 -29.75
C ILE A 717 11.61 -23.34 -29.76
N LYS A 718 11.73 -22.59 -30.85
CA LYS A 718 11.08 -21.28 -31.02
C LYS A 718 9.57 -21.40 -30.94
N GLN A 719 8.99 -22.34 -31.70
CA GLN A 719 7.54 -22.52 -31.78
C GLN A 719 6.93 -22.82 -30.41
N GLU A 720 7.56 -23.71 -29.62
CA GLU A 720 7.05 -24.01 -28.28
C GLU A 720 7.26 -22.83 -27.31
N LEU A 721 8.39 -22.11 -27.39
CA LEU A 721 8.61 -20.90 -26.59
C LEU A 721 7.58 -19.81 -26.89
N GLU A 722 7.18 -19.62 -28.16
CA GLU A 722 6.18 -18.64 -28.59
C GLU A 722 4.76 -19.01 -28.14
N CYS A 723 4.45 -20.31 -28.10
CA CYS A 723 3.15 -20.81 -27.65
C CYS A 723 3.05 -20.98 -26.13
N PHE A 724 4.14 -20.83 -25.38
CA PHE A 724 4.15 -21.09 -23.94
C PHE A 724 3.43 -19.98 -23.16
N GLU A 725 2.66 -20.36 -22.13
CA GLU A 725 1.86 -19.43 -21.34
C GLU A 725 2.11 -19.58 -19.84
N TYR A 726 1.71 -18.56 -19.07
CA TYR A 726 1.68 -18.63 -17.62
C TYR A 726 0.32 -18.20 -17.06
N GLU A 727 -0.11 -18.88 -16.01
CA GLU A 727 -1.29 -18.57 -15.23
C GLU A 727 -0.89 -18.24 -13.78
N VAL A 728 -1.30 -17.06 -13.30
CA VAL A 728 -1.06 -16.67 -11.91
C VAL A 728 -2.14 -17.29 -11.01
N THR A 729 -1.75 -18.25 -10.17
CA THR A 729 -2.64 -18.93 -9.22
C THR A 729 -2.44 -18.39 -7.79
N ARG A 730 -3.34 -18.73 -6.85
CA ARG A 730 -3.23 -18.33 -5.43
C ARG A 730 -1.98 -18.87 -4.73
N THR A 731 -1.33 -19.90 -5.27
CA THR A 731 -0.18 -20.60 -4.66
C THR A 731 1.13 -20.38 -5.43
N GLY A 732 1.12 -19.63 -6.54
CA GLY A 732 2.29 -19.39 -7.39
C GLY A 732 1.93 -19.26 -8.86
N THR A 733 2.94 -19.11 -9.72
CA THR A 733 2.77 -19.04 -11.17
C THR A 733 2.84 -20.45 -11.76
N ARG A 734 1.80 -20.87 -12.48
CA ARG A 734 1.79 -22.12 -13.22
C ARG A 734 2.19 -21.84 -14.66
N TYR A 735 3.22 -22.52 -15.13
CA TYR A 735 3.70 -22.45 -16.50
C TYR A 735 3.21 -23.66 -17.29
N THR A 736 2.59 -23.44 -18.44
CA THR A 736 1.99 -24.50 -19.25
C THR A 736 1.94 -24.11 -20.73
N ALA A 737 2.03 -25.11 -21.60
CA ALA A 737 1.55 -24.94 -22.97
C ALA A 737 -0.01 -24.96 -22.97
N PRO A 738 -0.65 -24.26 -23.92
CA PRO A 738 -2.10 -24.34 -24.16
C PRO A 738 -2.55 -25.76 -24.51
N ASP A 739 -3.83 -26.07 -24.28
CA ASP A 739 -4.41 -27.38 -24.61
C ASP A 739 -4.18 -27.75 -26.08
N GLY A 740 -3.46 -28.85 -26.33
CA GLY A 740 -3.12 -29.35 -27.67
C GLY A 740 -1.71 -29.01 -28.19
N TYR A 741 -0.89 -28.31 -27.39
CA TYR A 741 0.51 -28.00 -27.70
C TYR A 741 1.46 -28.72 -26.73
N HIS A 742 2.71 -28.95 -27.16
CA HIS A 742 3.76 -29.62 -26.37
C HIS A 742 4.69 -28.61 -25.69
N ASP A 743 5.31 -28.99 -24.57
CA ASP A 743 6.33 -28.21 -23.87
C ASP A 743 7.69 -28.92 -23.76
N ASP A 744 7.86 -30.05 -24.45
CA ASP A 744 9.02 -30.94 -24.34
C ASP A 744 10.35 -30.22 -24.69
N CYS A 745 10.34 -29.35 -25.72
CA CYS A 745 11.52 -28.59 -26.11
C CYS A 745 11.85 -27.48 -25.11
N VAL A 746 10.83 -26.83 -24.54
CA VAL A 746 10.99 -25.82 -23.49
C VAL A 746 11.57 -26.46 -22.23
N MET A 747 11.07 -27.63 -21.83
CA MET A 747 11.55 -28.37 -20.67
C MET A 747 13.00 -28.83 -20.85
N ALA A 748 13.34 -29.46 -21.99
CA ALA A 748 14.71 -29.91 -22.27
C ALA A 748 15.72 -28.74 -22.31
N LEU A 749 15.33 -27.60 -22.91
CA LEU A 749 16.16 -26.39 -22.93
C LEU A 749 16.39 -25.83 -21.52
N ALA A 750 15.34 -25.81 -20.69
CA ALA A 750 15.43 -25.31 -19.32
C ALA A 750 16.30 -26.20 -18.42
N LEU A 751 16.20 -27.53 -18.57
CA LEU A 751 17.07 -28.50 -17.89
C LEU A 751 18.54 -28.29 -18.26
N ALA A 752 18.83 -28.06 -19.55
CA ALA A 752 20.19 -27.77 -20.01
C ALA A 752 20.72 -26.45 -19.41
N ALA A 753 19.90 -25.39 -19.39
CA ALA A 753 20.25 -24.10 -18.80
C ALA A 753 20.51 -24.18 -17.29
N MET A 754 19.69 -24.94 -16.57
CA MET A 754 19.90 -25.19 -15.14
C MET A 754 21.20 -25.96 -14.89
N LYS A 755 21.46 -27.03 -15.67
CA LYS A 755 22.70 -27.80 -15.53
C LYS A 755 23.93 -26.96 -15.84
N TYR A 756 23.82 -26.05 -16.80
CA TYR A 756 24.87 -25.07 -17.11
C TYR A 756 25.19 -24.20 -15.89
N ARG A 757 24.17 -23.66 -15.21
CA ARG A 757 24.33 -22.82 -14.02
C ARG A 757 24.94 -23.55 -12.82
N GLU A 758 24.59 -24.82 -12.63
CA GLU A 758 25.21 -25.68 -11.61
C GLU A 758 26.70 -25.91 -11.89
N LYS A 759 27.05 -26.14 -13.15
CA LYS A 759 28.44 -26.43 -13.57
C LYS A 759 29.32 -25.19 -13.59
N PHE A 760 28.75 -24.03 -13.92
CA PHE A 760 29.45 -22.74 -14.01
C PHE A 760 28.83 -21.69 -13.08
N PRO A 761 28.94 -21.85 -11.75
CA PRO A 761 28.28 -20.98 -10.76
C PRO A 761 28.87 -19.57 -10.66
N VAL A 762 29.94 -19.25 -11.40
CA VAL A 762 30.56 -17.92 -11.48
C VAL A 762 31.07 -17.70 -12.90
N LEU A 763 30.77 -16.55 -13.51
CA LEU A 763 31.62 -15.79 -14.45
C LEU A 763 30.92 -14.45 -14.75
N LEU A 764 31.43 -13.33 -14.23
CA LEU A 764 32.47 -12.49 -14.84
C LEU A 764 32.02 -11.86 -16.16
N HIS A 765 31.84 -10.54 -16.11
CA HIS A 765 32.15 -9.65 -17.23
C HIS A 765 33.46 -10.12 -17.89
N THR A 766 33.44 -10.33 -19.21
CA THR A 766 34.35 -9.64 -20.13
C THR A 766 34.18 -10.12 -21.57
N ALA A 767 34.20 -9.12 -22.46
CA ALA A 767 34.76 -9.10 -23.81
C ALA A 767 34.20 -10.04 -24.90
N THR A 768 33.76 -9.39 -25.98
CA THR A 768 33.77 -9.92 -27.34
C THR A 768 35.18 -10.37 -27.74
N PRO A 769 35.28 -11.50 -28.48
CA PRO A 769 36.31 -11.56 -29.51
C PRO A 769 35.81 -12.15 -30.84
N ALA A 770 36.02 -11.34 -31.88
CA ALA A 770 36.58 -11.63 -33.19
C ALA A 770 36.24 -12.93 -33.94
N GLU A 771 35.86 -12.72 -35.20
CA GLU A 771 35.81 -13.66 -36.32
C GLU A 771 37.00 -14.65 -36.33
N ILE A 772 36.70 -15.94 -36.23
CA ILE A 772 37.58 -17.02 -36.71
C ILE A 772 36.71 -18.01 -37.48
N ILE A 773 36.86 -18.02 -38.81
CA ILE A 773 36.30 -19.05 -39.68
C ILE A 773 37.12 -20.33 -39.52
N ARG A 774 36.52 -21.43 -39.03
CA ARG A 774 37.05 -22.79 -39.18
C ARG A 774 35.94 -23.82 -39.36
N VAL A 775 36.29 -24.86 -40.10
CA VAL A 775 35.43 -25.88 -40.72
C VAL A 775 35.06 -26.98 -39.70
N SER A 776 33.80 -27.40 -39.72
CA SER A 776 33.22 -28.42 -38.83
C SER A 776 33.92 -29.79 -38.89
N PRO A 777 34.12 -30.47 -37.74
CA PRO A 777 34.61 -31.86 -37.67
C PRO A 777 33.50 -32.93 -37.75
N TRP A 778 32.24 -32.56 -37.99
CA TRP A 778 31.08 -33.46 -37.88
C TRP A 778 30.37 -33.81 -39.19
N THR A 779 30.90 -33.42 -40.35
CA THR A 779 30.39 -33.89 -41.65
C THR A 779 31.41 -34.78 -42.34
N GLY A 780 31.17 -36.09 -42.28
CA GLY A 780 31.58 -36.97 -43.37
C GLY A 780 30.90 -36.49 -44.65
N ALA A 781 31.70 -36.32 -45.71
CA ALA A 781 31.33 -35.67 -46.95
C ALA A 781 30.02 -36.22 -47.56
N HIS A 782 29.01 -35.36 -47.75
CA HIS A 782 28.07 -35.44 -48.87
C HIS A 782 27.55 -34.04 -49.24
N THR A 783 27.89 -33.61 -50.45
CA THR A 783 27.31 -32.47 -51.16
C THR A 783 26.15 -32.94 -52.03
N PHE A 784 24.95 -32.39 -51.88
CA PHE A 784 23.89 -32.21 -52.90
C PHE A 784 22.91 -31.19 -52.27
N GLY A 785 22.50 -30.06 -52.84
CA GLY A 785 22.44 -29.62 -54.23
C GLY A 785 21.02 -29.07 -54.43
N ASP A 786 20.94 -27.74 -54.65
CA ASP A 786 19.78 -26.85 -54.93
C ASP A 786 18.67 -26.66 -53.88
#